data_AF-A0AA92ETA0-F1
#
_entry.id   AF-A0AA92ETA0-F1
#
_cell.length_a   1.000
_cell.length_b   1.000
_cell.length_c   1.000
_cell.angle_alpha   90.00
_cell.angle_beta   90.00
_cell.angle_gamma   90.00
#
_symmetry.space_group_name_H-M   'P 1'
#
loop_
_entity.id
_entity.type
_entity.pdbx_description
1 polymer ?
#
loop_
_entity_poly.entity_id
_entity_poly.type
_entity_poly.pdbx_seq_one_letter_code
_entity_poly.pdbx_strand_id
1 'polypeptide(L)'
;MTIRRFRAASHKDAMRKVRDALGDDAVIVSSRKTTQGAEIFAIGEADLAKLHDAEDESATTTPDFSGIAQQLLSDVQDMRAMLHQQQGDKVPDDNRKRLYRQLRAGGYSDTLSRQLVALLPSTLNHSNKTYAEALKWLQQQVVARISHQSDMQVHDWELLQHQGVMALVGPTGVGKTTTTAKLAANYVMQHGNDSLLLVTTDSYRIGAQQQLAIYAELLDVQMHALADGDTLDSLAEKMQGKRLVLVDTVGMSQRDQRLAQKIAALGSAENHDSTRIVLLLNAAAQQETLDEVARIYQRIASESDLTIHDCILTKLDETARMGGVLDTVIRHKLTVQATSSGQRVPEDIQVPDVEQLVADSLTAEVSQSALAETEWEHGDEKLEPSQVFAHGHLIQSSMQALRHQVPHFQELVQAWKHRVLPESWVNTAFPDELNMIRWAAPQPLQGWNHLTPHLGLSKQGLPLLPPVLHSAEEPVLPDMALAPVQLFDYLPQTDLLGVFSEHQTGWLATLNLNHKVQVQGQSRAVSELVKKHSIPLSKHTILYRGERRRLELTVAAAESEQTQQLVQVVYGELHGGPSKNPIQRRYWLADGHCTAEQVVERARTMMQLEEYARLTRLAWRALGKLDLDGDTQLALAGALAAVTLHVEYHGAAQFAGLRGELLSISGKRGRVQGDKLLPAILHVMHAYESLVAAGREVEA
;
A
#
# COMPACT_ATOMS: atom_id res chain seq x y z
N MET A 1 -38.11 -14.58 -51.77
CA MET A 1 -37.81 -13.13 -51.79
C MET A 1 -37.35 -12.73 -53.18
N THR A 2 -38.04 -11.81 -53.85
CA THR A 2 -37.51 -11.21 -55.09
C THR A 2 -37.34 -9.71 -54.90
N ILE A 3 -36.33 -9.32 -54.11
CA ILE A 3 -35.84 -7.94 -54.08
C ILE A 3 -35.36 -7.63 -55.49
N ARG A 4 -35.96 -6.63 -56.13
CA ARG A 4 -35.63 -6.27 -57.51
C ARG A 4 -34.69 -5.08 -57.55
N ARG A 5 -33.76 -5.15 -58.49
CA ARG A 5 -32.67 -4.18 -58.66
C ARG A 5 -32.90 -3.33 -59.89
N PHE A 6 -32.90 -2.02 -59.72
CA PHE A 6 -33.15 -1.04 -60.76
C PHE A 6 -31.95 -0.11 -60.94
N ARG A 7 -31.52 0.06 -62.19
CA ARG A 7 -30.41 0.96 -62.57
C ARG A 7 -30.86 1.98 -63.62
N ALA A 8 -30.44 3.23 -63.44
CA ALA A 8 -30.65 4.29 -64.41
C ALA A 8 -29.56 5.37 -64.33
N ALA A 9 -29.44 6.19 -65.37
CA ALA A 9 -28.43 7.25 -65.45
C ALA A 9 -28.59 8.32 -64.35
N SER A 10 -29.81 8.51 -63.83
CA SER A 10 -30.09 9.42 -62.71
C SER A 10 -30.92 8.75 -61.62
N HIS A 11 -30.83 9.27 -60.39
CA HIS A 11 -31.59 8.77 -59.25
C HIS A 11 -33.11 8.94 -59.45
N LYS A 12 -33.52 10.04 -60.09
CA LYS A 12 -34.92 10.31 -60.43
C LYS A 12 -35.47 9.30 -61.44
N ASP A 13 -34.67 8.92 -62.44
CA ASP A 13 -35.06 7.90 -63.42
C ASP A 13 -35.09 6.49 -62.82
N ALA A 14 -34.18 6.19 -61.89
CA ALA A 14 -34.18 4.91 -61.18
C ALA A 14 -35.44 4.78 -60.31
N MET A 15 -35.81 5.84 -59.59
CA MET A 15 -37.04 5.90 -58.81
C MET A 15 -38.31 5.78 -59.66
N ARG A 16 -38.34 6.42 -60.84
CA ARG A 16 -39.46 6.26 -61.78
C ARG A 16 -39.60 4.80 -62.24
N LYS A 17 -38.47 4.13 -62.56
CA LYS A 17 -38.48 2.71 -62.92
C LYS A 17 -38.94 1.79 -61.79
N VAL A 18 -38.60 2.11 -60.53
CA VAL A 18 -39.12 1.37 -59.36
C VAL A 18 -40.64 1.50 -59.32
N ARG A 19 -41.14 2.72 -59.44
CA ARG A 19 -42.57 3.05 -59.38
C ARG A 19 -43.37 2.41 -60.53
N ASP A 20 -42.86 2.47 -61.75
CA ASP A 20 -43.48 1.85 -62.93
C ASP A 20 -43.56 0.31 -62.80
N ALA A 21 -42.59 -0.32 -62.11
CA ALA A 21 -42.46 -1.76 -62.03
C ALA A 21 -43.06 -2.40 -60.76
N LEU A 22 -43.15 -1.65 -59.66
CA LEU A 22 -43.55 -2.15 -58.34
C LEU A 22 -44.68 -1.35 -57.68
N GLY A 23 -45.15 -0.27 -58.31
CA GLY A 23 -46.20 0.61 -57.80
C GLY A 23 -45.67 1.80 -57.01
N ASP A 24 -46.56 2.76 -56.72
CA ASP A 24 -46.24 3.98 -55.97
C ASP A 24 -45.81 3.71 -54.52
N ASP A 25 -46.25 2.59 -53.95
CA ASP A 25 -46.03 2.19 -52.55
C ASP A 25 -44.85 1.23 -52.36
N ALA A 26 -43.93 1.16 -53.34
CA ALA A 26 -42.75 0.30 -53.25
C ALA A 26 -41.79 0.73 -52.13
N VAL A 27 -41.35 -0.24 -51.31
CA VAL A 27 -40.42 0.01 -50.20
C VAL A 27 -38.97 -0.12 -50.68
N ILE A 28 -38.17 0.92 -50.45
CA ILE A 28 -36.76 0.95 -50.82
C ILE A 28 -35.93 0.34 -49.70
N VAL A 29 -35.23 -0.75 -50.02
CA VAL A 29 -34.34 -1.44 -49.08
C VAL A 29 -32.96 -0.78 -49.05
N SER A 30 -32.48 -0.32 -50.21
CA SER A 30 -31.16 0.31 -50.34
C SER A 30 -31.05 1.14 -51.62
N SER A 31 -30.30 2.25 -51.54
CA SER A 31 -30.00 3.13 -52.65
C SER A 31 -28.54 3.57 -52.61
N ARG A 32 -27.85 3.54 -53.76
CA ARG A 32 -26.50 4.07 -53.90
C ARG A 32 -26.25 4.74 -55.25
N LYS A 33 -25.41 5.77 -55.26
CA LYS A 33 -24.89 6.40 -56.47
C LYS A 33 -23.66 5.65 -56.98
N THR A 34 -23.58 5.46 -58.29
CA THR A 34 -22.51 4.75 -58.98
C THR A 34 -22.00 5.60 -60.15
N THR A 35 -20.82 5.25 -60.70
CA THR A 35 -20.22 5.96 -61.85
C THR A 35 -21.06 5.91 -63.13
N GLN A 36 -22.00 4.96 -63.24
CA GLN A 36 -22.94 4.84 -64.37
C GLN A 36 -24.37 5.31 -64.04
N GLY A 37 -24.56 6.01 -62.92
CA GLY A 37 -25.86 6.53 -62.48
C GLY A 37 -26.30 6.01 -61.11
N ALA A 38 -27.60 5.82 -60.87
CA ALA A 38 -28.14 5.36 -59.60
C ALA A 38 -28.60 3.90 -59.65
N GLU A 39 -28.36 3.17 -58.55
CA GLU A 39 -28.79 1.79 -58.35
C GLU A 39 -29.67 1.72 -57.09
N ILE A 40 -30.88 1.16 -57.23
CA ILE A 40 -31.89 1.06 -56.16
C ILE A 40 -32.39 -0.38 -56.07
N PHE A 41 -32.48 -0.90 -54.84
CA PHE A 41 -33.10 -2.18 -54.53
C PHE A 41 -34.43 -1.94 -53.83
N ALA A 42 -35.51 -2.43 -54.41
CA ALA A 42 -36.86 -2.19 -53.94
C ALA A 42 -37.70 -3.47 -54.01
N ILE A 43 -38.72 -3.53 -53.15
CA ILE A 43 -39.71 -4.62 -53.11
C ILE A 43 -41.12 -4.01 -53.24
N GLY A 44 -41.99 -4.68 -53.99
CA GLY A 44 -43.38 -4.26 -54.16
C GLY A 44 -44.24 -4.70 -52.99
N GLU A 45 -45.24 -3.89 -52.63
CA GLU A 45 -46.11 -4.13 -51.48
C GLU A 45 -46.87 -5.46 -51.57
N ALA A 46 -47.27 -5.91 -52.77
CA ALA A 46 -47.93 -7.21 -52.97
C ALA A 46 -47.02 -8.42 -52.65
N ASP A 47 -45.70 -8.26 -52.74
CA ASP A 47 -44.72 -9.27 -52.31
C ASP A 47 -44.38 -9.13 -50.81
N LEU A 48 -44.65 -7.96 -50.22
CA LEU A 48 -44.54 -7.69 -48.79
C LEU A 48 -45.78 -8.18 -48.03
N ALA A 49 -46.98 -8.07 -48.60
CA ALA A 49 -48.25 -8.54 -48.03
C ALA A 49 -48.36 -10.07 -47.98
N LYS A 50 -47.69 -10.77 -48.90
CA LYS A 50 -47.48 -12.23 -48.81
C LYS A 50 -46.64 -12.68 -47.61
N LEU A 51 -46.03 -11.76 -46.87
CA LEU A 51 -45.36 -12.06 -45.59
C LEU A 51 -46.32 -11.96 -44.39
N HIS A 52 -47.46 -11.26 -44.52
CA HIS A 52 -48.46 -11.19 -43.44
C HIS A 52 -49.59 -12.23 -43.60
N ASP A 53 -49.94 -12.63 -44.82
CA ASP A 53 -51.01 -13.61 -45.06
C ASP A 53 -50.57 -15.09 -44.94
N ALA A 54 -49.35 -15.36 -44.45
CA ALA A 54 -48.86 -16.72 -44.22
C ALA A 54 -48.81 -17.14 -42.73
N GLU A 55 -49.31 -16.30 -41.80
CA GLU A 55 -49.27 -16.60 -40.37
C GLU A 55 -50.63 -16.92 -39.72
N ASP A 56 -51.76 -16.83 -40.40
CA ASP A 56 -53.06 -17.18 -39.79
C ASP A 56 -53.96 -17.99 -40.72
N GLU A 57 -53.71 -19.30 -40.81
CA GLU A 57 -54.73 -20.32 -40.52
C GLU A 57 -54.17 -21.76 -40.56
N SER A 58 -54.27 -22.43 -39.40
CA SER A 58 -54.21 -23.88 -39.14
C SER A 58 -52.84 -24.57 -39.00
N ALA A 59 -52.32 -24.42 -37.78
CA ALA A 59 -51.44 -25.33 -37.06
C ALA A 59 -51.50 -26.80 -37.51
N THR A 60 -50.37 -27.34 -37.96
CA THR A 60 -49.67 -28.42 -37.22
C THR A 60 -48.29 -28.68 -37.82
N THR A 61 -47.30 -28.78 -36.92
CA THR A 61 -45.99 -29.44 -37.09
C THR A 61 -44.93 -28.77 -37.98
N THR A 62 -44.26 -27.74 -37.45
CA THR A 62 -42.79 -27.57 -37.56
C THR A 62 -42.27 -26.69 -36.40
N PRO A 63 -41.06 -26.93 -35.89
CA PRO A 63 -40.68 -26.65 -34.52
C PRO A 63 -40.40 -25.16 -34.25
N ASP A 64 -40.82 -24.73 -33.06
CA ASP A 64 -40.73 -23.38 -32.53
C ASP A 64 -39.27 -22.93 -32.38
N PHE A 65 -38.71 -22.32 -33.43
CA PHE A 65 -37.35 -21.74 -33.40
C PHE A 65 -37.25 -20.50 -32.52
N SER A 66 -38.35 -19.79 -32.25
CA SER A 66 -38.38 -18.64 -31.33
C SER A 66 -38.32 -19.10 -29.88
N GLY A 67 -39.10 -20.13 -29.54
CA GLY A 67 -39.05 -20.82 -28.26
C GLY A 67 -37.71 -21.49 -28.10
N ILE A 68 -37.19 -22.21 -29.10
CA ILE A 68 -35.84 -22.80 -29.04
C ILE A 68 -34.76 -21.71 -28.98
N ALA A 69 -34.90 -20.55 -29.60
CA ALA A 69 -33.91 -19.47 -29.48
C ALA A 69 -33.97 -18.77 -28.12
N GLN A 70 -35.17 -18.51 -27.58
CA GLN A 70 -35.35 -17.97 -26.23
C GLN A 70 -35.00 -18.99 -25.15
N GLN A 71 -35.26 -20.26 -25.40
CA GLN A 71 -34.94 -21.37 -24.54
C GLN A 71 -33.47 -21.74 -24.68
N LEU A 72 -32.81 -21.59 -25.83
CA LEU A 72 -31.35 -21.65 -25.93
C LEU A 72 -30.70 -20.43 -25.28
N LEU A 73 -31.32 -19.24 -25.33
CA LEU A 73 -30.81 -18.07 -24.64
C LEU A 73 -30.99 -18.20 -23.13
N SER A 74 -32.14 -18.73 -22.68
CA SER A 74 -32.43 -19.11 -21.30
C SER A 74 -31.50 -20.23 -20.88
N ASP A 75 -31.41 -21.33 -21.62
CA ASP A 75 -30.53 -22.48 -21.35
C ASP A 75 -29.05 -22.08 -21.40
N VAL A 76 -28.64 -21.07 -22.19
CA VAL A 76 -27.28 -20.51 -22.15
C VAL A 76 -27.09 -19.61 -20.93
N GLN A 77 -28.12 -18.88 -20.51
CA GLN A 77 -28.12 -18.09 -19.26
C GLN A 77 -28.20 -18.99 -18.02
N ASP A 78 -28.90 -20.11 -18.09
CA ASP A 78 -29.11 -21.13 -17.08
C ASP A 78 -27.94 -22.11 -17.06
N MET A 79 -27.31 -22.41 -18.21
CA MET A 79 -25.99 -23.06 -18.27
C MET A 79 -24.92 -22.12 -17.76
N ARG A 80 -25.00 -20.79 -17.98
CA ARG A 80 -24.10 -19.83 -17.33
C ARG A 80 -24.35 -19.80 -15.84
N ALA A 81 -25.60 -19.76 -15.38
CA ALA A 81 -25.95 -19.79 -13.98
C ALA A 81 -25.53 -21.12 -13.34
N MET A 82 -25.75 -22.26 -14.00
CA MET A 82 -25.29 -23.59 -13.57
C MET A 82 -23.78 -23.75 -13.69
N LEU A 83 -23.08 -23.11 -14.63
CA LEU A 83 -21.62 -23.07 -14.68
C LEU A 83 -21.07 -22.21 -13.54
N HIS A 84 -21.71 -21.10 -13.19
CA HIS A 84 -21.44 -20.32 -11.97
C HIS A 84 -21.86 -21.04 -10.68
N GLN A 85 -22.74 -22.04 -10.77
CA GLN A 85 -23.21 -22.86 -9.63
C GLN A 85 -22.42 -24.18 -9.50
N GLN A 86 -21.85 -24.70 -10.60
CA GLN A 86 -21.00 -25.91 -10.67
C GLN A 86 -19.51 -25.60 -10.54
N GLN A 87 -19.03 -24.47 -11.09
CA GLN A 87 -17.97 -23.72 -10.45
C GLN A 87 -18.61 -22.95 -9.32
N GLY A 88 -19.08 -23.66 -8.29
CA GLY A 88 -19.52 -23.00 -7.06
C GLY A 88 -18.45 -21.99 -6.74
N ASP A 89 -18.83 -20.71 -6.75
CA ASP A 89 -17.95 -19.57 -6.62
C ASP A 89 -17.19 -19.81 -5.31
N LYS A 90 -16.05 -20.51 -5.40
CA LYS A 90 -15.04 -20.57 -4.37
C LYS A 90 -14.42 -19.21 -4.47
N VAL A 91 -15.19 -18.18 -4.11
CA VAL A 91 -14.72 -16.83 -3.94
C VAL A 91 -13.51 -17.04 -3.04
N PRO A 92 -12.29 -16.82 -3.55
CA PRO A 92 -11.09 -17.20 -2.82
C PRO A 92 -11.23 -16.67 -1.39
N ASP A 93 -10.96 -17.51 -0.39
CA ASP A 93 -11.06 -17.17 1.04
C ASP A 93 -9.99 -16.14 1.47
N ASP A 94 -9.50 -15.39 0.49
CA ASP A 94 -8.39 -14.45 0.53
C ASP A 94 -8.93 -13.09 0.08
N ASN A 95 -9.28 -12.25 1.04
CA ASN A 95 -9.73 -10.89 0.77
C ASN A 95 -8.64 -10.08 0.04
N ARG A 96 -7.36 -10.45 0.12
CA ARG A 96 -6.31 -9.81 -0.69
C ARG A 96 -6.58 -9.91 -2.19
N LYS A 97 -6.94 -11.09 -2.70
CA LYS A 97 -7.24 -11.29 -4.12
C LYS A 97 -8.46 -10.46 -4.54
N ARG A 98 -9.48 -10.37 -3.67
CA ARG A 98 -10.70 -9.59 -3.93
C ARG A 98 -10.43 -8.09 -3.95
N LEU A 99 -9.75 -7.58 -2.93
CA LEU A 99 -9.35 -6.18 -2.84
C LEU A 99 -8.40 -5.79 -3.97
N TYR A 100 -7.50 -6.69 -4.38
CA TYR A 100 -6.62 -6.47 -5.52
C TYR A 100 -7.46 -6.28 -6.80
N ARG A 101 -8.41 -7.19 -7.06
CA ARG A 101 -9.34 -7.03 -8.20
C ARG A 101 -10.13 -5.72 -8.11
N GLN A 102 -10.59 -5.34 -6.92
CA GLN A 102 -11.32 -4.09 -6.70
C GLN A 102 -10.48 -2.86 -7.06
N LEU A 103 -9.22 -2.82 -6.62
CA LEU A 103 -8.26 -1.76 -6.96
C LEU A 103 -8.00 -1.73 -8.47
N ARG A 104 -7.76 -2.88 -9.10
CA ARG A 104 -7.54 -2.94 -10.56
C ARG A 104 -8.78 -2.50 -11.34
N ALA A 105 -9.98 -2.90 -10.92
CA ALA A 105 -11.25 -2.47 -11.51
C ALA A 105 -11.47 -0.96 -11.36
N GLY A 106 -11.08 -0.39 -10.22
CA GLY A 106 -11.07 1.05 -9.96
C GLY A 106 -10.05 1.84 -10.79
N GLY A 107 -9.13 1.17 -11.49
CA GLY A 107 -8.10 1.79 -12.33
C GLY A 107 -6.77 2.07 -11.63
N TYR A 108 -6.55 1.54 -10.42
CA TYR A 108 -5.25 1.61 -9.73
C TYR A 108 -4.23 0.71 -10.43
N SER A 109 -2.95 1.07 -10.36
CA SER A 109 -1.86 0.27 -10.94
C SER A 109 -1.66 -1.05 -10.22
N ASP A 110 -1.04 -1.99 -10.92
CA ASP A 110 -0.61 -3.28 -10.37
C ASP A 110 0.28 -3.07 -9.13
N THR A 111 1.29 -2.20 -9.25
CA THR A 111 2.26 -1.92 -8.19
C THR A 111 1.61 -1.42 -6.91
N LEU A 112 0.79 -0.36 -6.97
CA LEU A 112 0.12 0.19 -5.79
C LEU A 112 -0.91 -0.79 -5.24
N SER A 113 -1.63 -1.49 -6.13
CA SER A 113 -2.62 -2.50 -5.72
C SER A 113 -1.98 -3.61 -4.90
N ARG A 114 -0.84 -4.15 -5.35
CA ARG A 114 -0.09 -5.19 -4.63
C ARG A 114 0.45 -4.70 -3.30
N GLN A 115 0.99 -3.48 -3.26
CA GLN A 115 1.46 -2.87 -2.01
C GLN A 115 0.33 -2.79 -0.99
N LEU A 116 -0.83 -2.21 -1.35
CA LEU A 116 -1.95 -2.03 -0.44
C LEU A 116 -2.51 -3.35 0.10
N VAL A 117 -2.72 -4.34 -0.77
CA VAL A 117 -3.25 -5.65 -0.30
C VAL A 117 -2.23 -6.47 0.48
N ALA A 118 -0.92 -6.24 0.29
CA ALA A 118 0.11 -6.87 1.10
C ALA A 118 0.03 -6.44 2.57
N LEU A 119 -0.36 -5.18 2.82
CA LEU A 119 -0.55 -4.60 4.15
C LEU A 119 -1.80 -5.14 4.88
N LEU A 120 -2.72 -5.85 4.21
CA LEU A 120 -3.98 -6.30 4.79
C LEU A 120 -3.75 -7.19 6.04
N PRO A 121 -4.28 -6.80 7.22
CA PRO A 121 -4.18 -7.60 8.44
C PRO A 121 -4.72 -9.01 8.23
N SER A 122 -4.02 -10.02 8.77
CA SER A 122 -4.44 -11.42 8.65
C SER A 122 -5.83 -11.68 9.21
N THR A 123 -6.26 -10.92 10.24
CA THR A 123 -7.61 -10.99 10.81
C THR A 123 -8.71 -10.60 9.83
N LEU A 124 -8.41 -9.69 8.91
CA LEU A 124 -9.34 -9.21 7.88
C LEU A 124 -9.22 -10.01 6.58
N ASN A 125 -8.29 -10.96 6.52
CA ASN A 125 -8.06 -11.71 5.29
C ASN A 125 -8.96 -12.93 5.11
N HIS A 126 -9.63 -13.36 6.18
CA HIS A 126 -10.39 -14.61 6.21
C HIS A 126 -11.90 -14.36 6.07
N SER A 127 -12.55 -15.10 5.17
CA SER A 127 -13.99 -15.15 4.95
C SER A 127 -14.63 -13.92 4.30
N ASN A 128 -15.78 -14.16 3.66
CA ASN A 128 -16.63 -13.11 3.08
C ASN A 128 -17.18 -12.14 4.14
N LYS A 129 -17.32 -12.58 5.40
CA LYS A 129 -17.90 -11.76 6.47
C LYS A 129 -17.03 -10.56 6.85
N THR A 130 -15.72 -10.67 6.67
CA THR A 130 -14.76 -9.60 6.97
C THR A 130 -14.49 -8.70 5.76
N TYR A 131 -15.06 -8.99 4.58
CA TYR A 131 -14.76 -8.24 3.36
C TYR A 131 -15.15 -6.76 3.47
N ALA A 132 -16.29 -6.44 4.08
CA ALA A 132 -16.71 -5.07 4.29
C ALA A 132 -15.72 -4.30 5.20
N GLU A 133 -15.24 -4.94 6.27
CA GLU A 133 -14.21 -4.38 7.15
C GLU A 133 -12.86 -4.24 6.43
N ALA A 134 -12.49 -5.22 5.60
CA ALA A 134 -11.29 -5.21 4.79
C ALA A 134 -11.31 -4.09 3.73
N LEU A 135 -12.46 -3.86 3.09
CA LEU A 135 -12.67 -2.77 2.14
C LEU A 135 -12.60 -1.40 2.83
N LYS A 136 -13.24 -1.27 4.00
CA LYS A 136 -13.16 -0.05 4.81
C LYS A 136 -11.71 0.23 5.25
N TRP A 137 -11.00 -0.81 5.68
CA TRP A 137 -9.58 -0.69 6.02
C TRP A 137 -8.75 -0.26 4.80
N LEU A 138 -9.03 -0.82 3.61
CA LEU A 138 -8.34 -0.44 2.38
C LEU A 138 -8.60 1.03 2.03
N GLN A 139 -9.86 1.48 2.09
CA GLN A 139 -10.23 2.88 1.88
C GLN A 139 -9.41 3.79 2.81
N GLN A 140 -9.34 3.47 4.11
CA GLN A 140 -8.52 4.21 5.07
C GLN A 140 -7.03 4.23 4.70
N GLN A 141 -6.49 3.14 4.16
CA GLN A 141 -5.09 3.09 3.71
C GLN A 141 -4.81 3.96 2.48
N VAL A 142 -5.77 4.09 1.57
CA VAL A 142 -5.67 4.95 0.39
C VAL A 142 -5.84 6.41 0.80
N VAL A 143 -6.86 6.73 1.60
CA VAL A 143 -7.10 8.08 2.15
C VAL A 143 -5.87 8.58 2.90
N ALA A 144 -5.26 7.76 3.76
CA ALA A 144 -4.06 8.13 4.52
C ALA A 144 -2.82 8.41 3.65
N ARG A 145 -2.83 8.04 2.37
CA ARG A 145 -1.74 8.27 1.40
C ARG A 145 -2.01 9.41 0.45
N ILE A 146 -3.26 9.86 0.35
CA ILE A 146 -3.62 11.04 -0.43
C ILE A 146 -3.37 12.24 0.48
N SER A 147 -2.30 12.98 0.18
CA SER A 147 -2.07 14.27 0.79
C SER A 147 -3.23 15.20 0.43
N HIS A 148 -3.94 15.67 1.46
CA HIS A 148 -4.89 16.76 1.35
C HIS A 148 -4.91 17.49 2.71
N GLN A 149 -5.43 18.71 2.72
CA GLN A 149 -5.61 19.43 3.96
C GLN A 149 -6.97 19.07 4.56
N SER A 150 -6.95 18.28 5.64
CA SER A 150 -8.12 17.56 6.15
C SER A 150 -8.89 18.26 7.27
N ASP A 151 -8.47 19.43 7.74
CA ASP A 151 -8.96 20.00 9.00
C ASP A 151 -9.69 21.36 8.87
N MET A 152 -10.05 21.82 7.66
CA MET A 152 -10.67 23.15 7.47
C MET A 152 -12.15 23.05 7.09
N GLN A 153 -12.98 23.92 7.70
CA GLN A 153 -14.38 24.09 7.31
C GLN A 153 -14.48 24.68 5.88
N VAL A 154 -15.62 24.52 5.19
CA VAL A 154 -15.84 25.01 3.81
C VAL A 154 -15.54 26.51 3.63
N HIS A 155 -15.64 27.32 4.69
CA HIS A 155 -15.32 28.75 4.66
C HIS A 155 -13.82 29.10 4.64
N ASP A 156 -12.98 28.10 4.87
CA ASP A 156 -11.52 28.19 5.00
C ASP A 156 -10.82 27.43 3.87
N TRP A 157 -11.30 27.58 2.63
CA TRP A 157 -10.62 27.01 1.47
C TRP A 157 -9.23 27.65 1.32
N GLU A 158 -8.18 26.95 1.73
CA GLU A 158 -6.79 27.45 1.80
C GLU A 158 -6.32 28.04 0.45
N LEU A 159 -6.71 27.40 -0.66
CA LEU A 159 -6.40 27.90 -1.99
C LEU A 159 -6.92 29.34 -2.19
N LEU A 160 -8.11 29.66 -1.68
CA LEU A 160 -8.67 31.01 -1.73
C LEU A 160 -8.09 31.95 -0.68
N GLN A 161 -7.40 31.45 0.35
CA GLN A 161 -6.72 32.30 1.32
C GLN A 161 -5.35 32.80 0.84
N HIS A 162 -4.76 32.13 -0.16
CA HIS A 162 -3.45 32.44 -0.72
C HIS A 162 -3.31 33.91 -1.12
N GLN A 163 -2.14 34.48 -0.87
CA GLN A 163 -1.78 35.84 -1.28
C GLN A 163 -0.50 35.79 -2.11
N GLY A 164 -0.41 36.65 -3.12
CA GLY A 164 0.70 36.64 -4.08
C GLY A 164 0.29 36.02 -5.42
N VAL A 165 1.18 35.24 -6.03
CA VAL A 165 0.96 34.66 -7.37
C VAL A 165 0.46 33.22 -7.23
N MET A 166 -0.60 32.89 -7.97
CA MET A 166 -1.04 31.51 -8.16
C MET A 166 -1.10 31.19 -9.65
N ALA A 167 -0.35 30.19 -10.09
CA ALA A 167 -0.31 29.79 -11.50
C ALA A 167 -0.89 28.40 -11.71
N LEU A 168 -1.89 28.31 -12.60
CA LEU A 168 -2.49 27.02 -12.99
C LEU A 168 -1.75 26.45 -14.19
N VAL A 169 -1.10 25.29 -14.02
CA VAL A 169 -0.30 24.63 -15.07
C VAL A 169 -0.87 23.26 -15.40
N GLY A 170 -0.55 22.76 -16.60
CA GLY A 170 -0.92 21.41 -17.03
C GLY A 170 -1.17 21.29 -18.52
N PRO A 171 -1.47 20.06 -19.00
CA PRO A 171 -1.52 19.77 -20.43
C PRO A 171 -2.66 20.47 -21.18
N THR A 172 -2.59 20.45 -22.51
CA THR A 172 -3.66 20.96 -23.38
C THR A 172 -4.99 20.27 -23.08
N GLY A 173 -6.08 21.03 -23.00
CA GLY A 173 -7.43 20.48 -22.81
C GLY A 173 -7.76 19.97 -21.40
N VAL A 174 -6.87 20.17 -20.42
CA VAL A 174 -7.06 19.75 -19.02
C VAL A 174 -8.10 20.59 -18.25
N GLY A 175 -8.45 21.78 -18.74
CA GLY A 175 -9.45 22.66 -18.12
C GLY A 175 -8.93 23.94 -17.45
N LYS A 176 -7.65 24.31 -17.63
CA LYS A 176 -7.02 25.50 -16.99
C LYS A 176 -7.85 26.79 -17.02
N THR A 177 -8.26 27.26 -18.20
CA THR A 177 -9.01 28.52 -18.33
C THR A 177 -10.35 28.47 -17.60
N THR A 178 -11.06 27.33 -17.69
CA THR A 178 -12.33 27.13 -16.99
C THR A 178 -12.14 27.05 -15.48
N THR A 179 -11.11 26.34 -15.01
CA THR A 179 -10.74 26.28 -13.58
C THR A 179 -10.33 27.65 -13.06
N THR A 180 -9.59 28.44 -13.85
CA THR A 180 -9.22 29.83 -13.52
C THR A 180 -10.48 30.66 -13.29
N ALA A 181 -11.45 30.61 -14.20
CA ALA A 181 -12.71 31.34 -14.05
C ALA A 181 -13.49 30.94 -12.78
N LYS A 182 -13.54 29.63 -12.46
CA LYS A 182 -14.19 29.14 -11.24
C LYS A 182 -13.49 29.62 -9.98
N LEU A 183 -12.16 29.55 -9.92
CA LEU A 183 -11.39 30.05 -8.78
C LEU A 183 -11.53 31.57 -8.64
N ALA A 184 -11.48 32.32 -9.76
CA ALA A 184 -11.66 33.76 -9.77
C ALA A 184 -13.03 34.16 -9.20
N ALA A 185 -14.11 33.52 -9.68
CA ALA A 185 -15.46 33.81 -9.21
C ALA A 185 -15.61 33.51 -7.71
N ASN A 186 -15.14 32.36 -7.23
CA ASN A 186 -15.18 32.03 -5.79
C ASN A 186 -14.32 33.01 -4.96
N TYR A 187 -13.14 33.39 -5.45
CA TYR A 187 -12.26 34.34 -4.77
C TYR A 187 -12.88 35.74 -4.66
N VAL A 188 -13.47 36.25 -5.75
CA VAL A 188 -14.17 37.54 -5.79
C VAL A 188 -15.36 37.55 -4.83
N MET A 189 -16.12 36.46 -4.76
CA MET A 189 -17.23 36.32 -3.81
C MET A 189 -16.75 36.41 -2.34
N GLN A 190 -15.51 36.01 -2.05
CA GLN A 190 -14.96 36.00 -0.70
C GLN A 190 -14.19 37.29 -0.33
N HIS A 191 -13.44 37.86 -1.27
CA HIS A 191 -12.46 38.93 -1.01
C HIS A 191 -12.73 40.22 -1.81
N GLY A 192 -13.76 40.25 -2.66
CA GLY A 192 -14.07 41.37 -3.53
C GLY A 192 -13.22 41.41 -4.80
N ASN A 193 -13.73 42.07 -5.83
CA ASN A 193 -13.13 42.15 -7.16
C ASN A 193 -11.80 42.91 -7.19
N ASP A 194 -11.69 44.00 -6.41
CA ASP A 194 -10.49 44.82 -6.34
C ASP A 194 -9.26 44.05 -5.84
N SER A 195 -9.46 42.97 -5.10
CA SER A 195 -8.40 42.16 -4.52
C SER A 195 -7.75 41.16 -5.49
N LEU A 196 -8.32 40.98 -6.69
CA LEU A 196 -7.88 40.02 -7.70
C LEU A 196 -7.33 40.72 -8.95
N LEU A 197 -6.30 40.11 -9.54
CA LEU A 197 -5.82 40.39 -10.89
C LEU A 197 -5.75 39.07 -11.66
N LEU A 198 -6.40 39.03 -12.84
CA LEU A 198 -6.31 37.90 -13.76
C LEU A 198 -5.19 38.14 -14.77
N VAL A 199 -4.37 37.12 -14.98
CA VAL A 199 -3.32 37.14 -16.00
C VAL A 199 -3.47 35.92 -16.89
N THR A 200 -3.38 36.10 -18.20
CA THR A 200 -3.28 34.97 -19.14
C THR A 200 -1.97 35.04 -19.90
N THR A 201 -1.32 33.88 -20.05
CA THR A 201 -0.15 33.70 -20.93
C THR A 201 -0.51 32.96 -22.23
N ASP A 202 -1.79 32.64 -22.44
CA ASP A 202 -2.29 32.00 -23.67
C ASP A 202 -2.57 33.06 -24.75
N SER A 203 -1.51 33.55 -25.38
CA SER A 203 -1.55 34.51 -26.50
C SER A 203 -1.92 33.86 -27.85
N TYR A 204 -1.98 32.52 -27.91
CA TYR A 204 -2.16 31.76 -29.14
C TYR A 204 -3.61 31.34 -29.38
N ARG A 205 -4.37 31.03 -28.32
CA ARG A 205 -5.75 30.54 -28.43
C ARG A 205 -6.74 31.67 -28.22
N ILE A 206 -7.08 32.34 -29.33
CA ILE A 206 -8.04 33.47 -29.38
C ILE A 206 -9.31 33.19 -28.55
N GLY A 207 -9.88 31.98 -28.66
CA GLY A 207 -11.10 31.62 -27.93
C GLY A 207 -10.91 31.47 -26.41
N ALA A 208 -9.75 31.00 -25.93
CA ALA A 208 -9.48 30.86 -24.50
C ALA A 208 -9.28 32.23 -23.84
N GLN A 209 -8.52 33.12 -24.49
CA GLN A 209 -8.34 34.49 -24.03
C GLN A 209 -9.66 35.27 -24.00
N GLN A 210 -10.48 35.17 -25.06
CA GLN A 210 -11.81 35.80 -25.09
C GLN A 210 -12.73 35.25 -24.01
N GLN A 211 -12.71 33.93 -23.78
CA GLN A 211 -13.50 33.31 -22.73
C GLN A 211 -13.13 33.84 -21.34
N LEU A 212 -11.83 33.93 -21.02
CA LEU A 212 -11.40 34.48 -19.74
C LEU A 212 -11.71 35.97 -19.61
N ALA A 213 -11.61 36.74 -20.70
CA ALA A 213 -11.98 38.16 -20.74
C ALA A 213 -13.46 38.41 -20.43
N ILE A 214 -14.35 37.56 -20.96
CA ILE A 214 -15.78 37.62 -20.64
C ILE A 214 -16.00 37.38 -19.13
N TYR A 215 -15.32 36.39 -18.53
CA TYR A 215 -15.44 36.18 -17.09
C TYR A 215 -14.87 37.34 -16.27
N ALA A 216 -13.75 37.92 -16.70
CA ALA A 216 -13.16 39.09 -16.04
C ALA A 216 -14.12 40.29 -16.06
N GLU A 217 -14.77 40.55 -17.20
CA GLU A 217 -15.80 41.59 -17.34
C GLU A 217 -17.02 41.32 -16.44
N LEU A 218 -17.52 40.08 -16.44
CA LEU A 218 -18.66 39.68 -15.60
C LEU A 218 -18.37 39.80 -14.10
N LEU A 219 -17.13 39.56 -13.69
CA LEU A 219 -16.68 39.64 -12.29
C LEU A 219 -16.18 41.05 -11.90
N ASP A 220 -16.13 41.99 -12.86
CA ASP A 220 -15.53 43.32 -12.71
C ASP A 220 -14.08 43.26 -12.17
N VAL A 221 -13.28 42.34 -12.72
CA VAL A 221 -11.88 42.09 -12.35
C VAL A 221 -10.95 42.53 -13.46
N GLN A 222 -9.83 43.16 -13.09
CA GLN A 222 -8.80 43.50 -14.07
C GLN A 222 -8.16 42.24 -14.65
N MET A 223 -8.06 42.18 -15.98
CA MET A 223 -7.38 41.11 -16.71
C MET A 223 -6.27 41.66 -17.59
N HIS A 224 -5.13 40.97 -17.60
CA HIS A 224 -3.99 41.28 -18.46
C HIS A 224 -3.56 40.05 -19.26
N ALA A 225 -3.31 40.24 -20.55
CA ALA A 225 -2.68 39.23 -21.39
C ALA A 225 -1.19 39.55 -21.53
N LEU A 226 -0.33 38.62 -21.15
CA LEU A 226 1.11 38.74 -21.33
C LEU A 226 1.50 38.39 -22.76
N ALA A 227 2.36 39.21 -23.39
CA ALA A 227 2.91 38.89 -24.70
C ALA A 227 4.02 37.82 -24.57
N ASP A 228 4.37 37.20 -25.68
CA ASP A 228 5.47 36.23 -25.69
C ASP A 228 6.80 36.93 -25.37
N GLY A 229 7.49 36.42 -24.35
CA GLY A 229 8.77 36.95 -23.87
C GLY A 229 8.64 37.89 -22.67
N ASP A 230 7.43 38.36 -22.36
CA ASP A 230 7.18 39.13 -21.13
C ASP A 230 7.17 38.20 -19.91
N THR A 231 7.64 38.72 -18.78
CA THR A 231 7.59 38.05 -17.46
C THR A 231 6.51 38.68 -16.59
N LEU A 232 6.15 38.02 -15.49
CA LEU A 232 5.22 38.59 -14.51
C LEU A 232 5.74 39.91 -13.89
N ASP A 233 7.06 40.14 -13.86
CA ASP A 233 7.67 41.37 -13.34
C ASP A 233 7.24 42.62 -14.12
N SER A 234 6.94 42.46 -15.41
CA SER A 234 6.41 43.55 -16.25
C SER A 234 5.04 44.08 -15.76
N LEU A 235 4.35 43.32 -14.92
CA LEU A 235 3.06 43.67 -14.34
C LEU A 235 3.19 44.15 -12.88
N ALA A 236 4.39 44.34 -12.35
CA ALA A 236 4.62 44.69 -10.94
C ALA A 236 3.77 45.89 -10.47
N GLU A 237 3.71 46.98 -11.25
CA GLU A 237 2.88 48.16 -10.92
C GLU A 237 1.39 47.82 -10.84
N LYS A 238 0.90 46.90 -11.67
CA LYS A 238 -0.51 46.49 -11.72
C LYS A 238 -0.86 45.46 -10.65
N MET A 239 0.15 44.75 -10.17
CA MET A 239 0.04 43.81 -9.05
C MET A 239 -0.02 44.55 -7.71
N GLN A 240 0.42 45.82 -7.64
CA GLN A 240 0.34 46.61 -6.41
C GLN A 240 -1.11 46.76 -5.94
N GLY A 241 -1.34 46.48 -4.65
CA GLY A 241 -2.67 46.54 -4.03
C GLY A 241 -3.56 45.33 -4.32
N LYS A 242 -3.11 44.38 -5.14
CA LYS A 242 -3.80 43.11 -5.38
C LYS A 242 -3.38 42.09 -4.34
N ARG A 243 -4.35 41.37 -3.77
CA ARG A 243 -4.09 40.29 -2.82
C ARG A 243 -3.70 39.00 -3.55
N LEU A 244 -4.34 38.70 -4.68
CA LEU A 244 -4.04 37.54 -5.50
C LEU A 244 -3.86 37.93 -6.96
N VAL A 245 -2.83 37.36 -7.59
CA VAL A 245 -2.62 37.35 -9.03
C VAL A 245 -2.80 35.92 -9.51
N LEU A 246 -3.90 35.67 -10.20
CA LEU A 246 -4.26 34.33 -10.70
C LEU A 246 -3.89 34.23 -12.18
N VAL A 247 -2.98 33.31 -12.49
CA VAL A 247 -2.37 33.15 -13.81
C VAL A 247 -2.93 31.91 -14.52
N ASP A 248 -3.66 32.12 -15.62
CA ASP A 248 -4.02 31.09 -16.58
C ASP A 248 -2.87 30.85 -17.55
N THR A 249 -2.29 29.64 -17.53
CA THR A 249 -1.19 29.31 -18.42
C THR A 249 -1.66 28.67 -19.72
N VAL A 250 -0.89 28.88 -20.79
CA VAL A 250 -1.11 28.15 -22.05
C VAL A 250 -0.98 26.64 -21.81
N GLY A 251 -1.88 25.86 -22.41
CA GLY A 251 -1.77 24.40 -22.37
C GLY A 251 -0.58 23.94 -23.20
N MET A 252 0.31 23.16 -22.59
CA MET A 252 1.48 22.60 -23.27
C MET A 252 1.52 21.10 -23.14
N SER A 253 1.93 20.41 -24.20
CA SER A 253 2.28 19.00 -24.05
C SER A 253 3.51 18.89 -23.15
N GLN A 254 3.55 17.84 -22.32
CA GLN A 254 4.74 17.41 -21.59
C GLN A 254 5.95 17.10 -22.49
N ARG A 255 5.73 17.01 -23.82
CA ARG A 255 6.76 16.80 -24.84
C ARG A 255 7.21 18.09 -25.53
N ASP A 256 6.59 19.22 -25.21
CA ASP A 256 6.96 20.50 -25.77
C ASP A 256 8.25 21.03 -25.13
N GLN A 257 9.23 21.38 -25.95
CA GLN A 257 10.52 21.91 -25.49
C GLN A 257 10.40 23.28 -24.82
N ARG A 258 9.32 24.03 -25.11
CA ARG A 258 9.08 25.37 -24.55
C ARG A 258 8.52 25.33 -23.13
N LEU A 259 8.08 24.17 -22.65
CA LEU A 259 7.47 24.02 -21.32
C LEU A 259 8.39 24.54 -20.21
N ALA A 260 9.70 24.26 -20.31
CA ALA A 260 10.68 24.72 -19.33
C ALA A 260 10.77 26.24 -19.25
N GLN A 261 10.87 26.91 -20.40
CA GLN A 261 10.94 28.38 -20.47
C GLN A 261 9.67 29.02 -19.89
N LYS A 262 8.50 28.40 -20.11
CA LYS A 262 7.22 28.96 -19.69
C LYS A 262 6.92 28.74 -18.21
N ILE A 263 7.37 27.63 -17.62
CA ILE A 263 7.30 27.43 -16.17
C ILE A 263 8.31 28.36 -15.47
N ALA A 264 9.54 28.48 -15.98
CA ALA A 264 10.54 29.38 -15.41
C ALA A 264 10.07 30.85 -15.41
N ALA A 265 9.34 31.29 -16.45
CA ALA A 265 8.77 32.64 -16.54
C ALA A 265 7.69 32.95 -15.48
N LEU A 266 7.18 31.95 -14.77
CA LEU A 266 6.25 32.13 -13.64
C LEU A 266 6.98 32.49 -12.34
N GLY A 267 8.28 32.16 -12.23
CA GLY A 267 9.11 32.54 -11.10
C GLY A 267 9.62 33.97 -11.27
N SER A 268 9.24 34.88 -10.38
CA SER A 268 9.81 36.23 -10.29
C SER A 268 10.88 36.27 -9.20
N ALA A 269 11.96 37.02 -9.40
CA ALA A 269 13.04 37.12 -8.41
C ALA A 269 12.58 37.75 -7.07
N GLU A 270 11.51 38.56 -7.09
CA GLU A 270 10.97 39.24 -5.90
C GLU A 270 9.85 38.46 -5.18
N ASN A 271 9.13 37.56 -5.86
CA ASN A 271 7.98 36.82 -5.29
C ASN A 271 8.13 35.28 -5.36
N HIS A 272 9.37 34.76 -5.42
CA HIS A 272 9.60 33.30 -5.46
C HIS A 272 8.91 32.57 -4.29
N ASP A 273 9.04 33.09 -3.07
CA ASP A 273 8.47 32.47 -1.87
C ASP A 273 6.93 32.55 -1.78
N SER A 274 6.27 33.42 -2.55
CA SER A 274 4.82 33.58 -2.57
C SER A 274 4.15 33.03 -3.84
N THR A 275 4.93 32.43 -4.73
CA THR A 275 4.43 31.85 -5.99
C THR A 275 3.98 30.41 -5.76
N ARG A 276 2.67 30.17 -5.88
CA ARG A 276 2.05 28.85 -5.74
C ARG A 276 1.72 28.27 -7.11
N ILE A 277 2.32 27.15 -7.48
CA ILE A 277 2.05 26.47 -8.76
C ILE A 277 1.14 25.27 -8.52
N VAL A 278 0.00 25.25 -9.21
CA VAL A 278 -1.02 24.21 -9.06
C VAL A 278 -1.16 23.43 -10.36
N LEU A 279 -0.86 22.13 -10.31
CA LEU A 279 -0.94 21.24 -11.47
C LEU A 279 -2.35 20.70 -11.66
N LEU A 280 -2.94 20.94 -12.83
CA LEU A 280 -4.21 20.34 -13.20
C LEU A 280 -3.99 18.96 -13.79
N LEU A 281 -4.77 17.98 -13.32
CA LEU A 281 -4.76 16.60 -13.79
C LEU A 281 -6.15 16.23 -14.32
N ASN A 282 -6.21 15.78 -15.56
CA ASN A 282 -7.45 15.29 -16.17
C ASN A 282 -7.77 13.88 -15.64
N ALA A 283 -8.78 13.75 -14.78
CA ALA A 283 -9.16 12.49 -14.17
C ALA A 283 -9.63 11.42 -15.17
N ALA A 284 -10.00 11.81 -16.40
CA ALA A 284 -10.38 10.89 -17.48
C ALA A 284 -9.18 10.43 -18.34
N ALA A 285 -7.96 10.93 -18.10
CA ALA A 285 -6.76 10.51 -18.83
C ALA A 285 -6.25 9.13 -18.40
N GLN A 286 -5.49 8.48 -19.28
CA GLN A 286 -4.82 7.22 -18.95
C GLN A 286 -3.75 7.43 -17.87
N GLN A 287 -3.60 6.43 -17.01
CA GLN A 287 -2.71 6.49 -15.85
C GLN A 287 -1.25 6.79 -16.24
N GLU A 288 -0.74 6.16 -17.29
CA GLU A 288 0.63 6.37 -17.77
C GLU A 288 0.84 7.81 -18.25
N THR A 289 -0.20 8.43 -18.83
CA THR A 289 -0.15 9.83 -19.26
C THR A 289 -0.13 10.77 -18.06
N LEU A 290 -0.94 10.48 -17.04
CA LEU A 290 -0.98 11.26 -15.79
C LEU A 290 0.37 11.21 -15.06
N ASP A 291 0.96 10.02 -14.95
CA ASP A 291 2.28 9.80 -14.35
C ASP A 291 3.39 10.55 -15.10
N GLU A 292 3.38 10.50 -16.44
CA GLU A 292 4.33 11.24 -17.27
C GLU A 292 4.18 12.76 -17.08
N VAL A 293 2.95 13.27 -17.06
CA VAL A 293 2.65 14.70 -16.85
C VAL A 293 3.15 15.16 -15.49
N ALA A 294 2.77 14.50 -14.39
CA ALA A 294 3.17 14.90 -13.04
C ALA A 294 4.71 14.95 -12.92
N ARG A 295 5.37 13.87 -13.34
CA ARG A 295 6.84 13.76 -13.29
C ARG A 295 7.55 14.85 -14.09
N ILE A 296 7.12 15.12 -15.32
CA ILE A 296 7.80 16.11 -16.19
C ILE A 296 7.59 17.52 -15.66
N TYR A 297 6.35 17.87 -15.26
CA TYR A 297 6.06 19.20 -14.73
C TYR A 297 6.81 19.47 -13.43
N GLN A 298 6.81 18.53 -12.48
CA GLN A 298 7.55 18.66 -11.22
C GLN A 298 9.07 18.78 -11.47
N ARG A 299 9.62 17.96 -12.37
CA ARG A 299 11.05 18.04 -12.72
C ARG A 299 11.40 19.41 -13.28
N ILE A 300 10.65 19.89 -14.27
CA ILE A 300 10.90 21.18 -14.90
C ILE A 300 10.78 22.35 -13.89
N ALA A 301 9.79 22.29 -13.00
CA ALA A 301 9.68 23.27 -11.93
C ALA A 301 10.92 23.25 -11.02
N SER A 302 11.38 22.06 -10.60
CA SER A 302 12.57 21.93 -9.76
C SER A 302 13.86 22.39 -10.44
N GLU A 303 13.99 22.22 -11.77
CA GLU A 303 15.12 22.74 -12.55
C GLU A 303 15.13 24.28 -12.60
N SER A 304 14.01 24.92 -12.23
CA SER A 304 13.81 26.38 -12.21
C SER A 304 13.64 26.92 -10.79
N ASP A 305 14.08 26.19 -9.76
CA ASP A 305 13.92 26.53 -8.33
C ASP A 305 12.46 26.78 -7.88
N LEU A 306 11.51 26.19 -8.60
CA LEU A 306 10.08 26.22 -8.28
C LEU A 306 9.60 24.84 -7.82
N THR A 307 8.54 24.80 -7.03
CA THR A 307 7.97 23.54 -6.53
C THR A 307 6.53 23.36 -6.95
N ILE A 308 6.19 22.15 -7.42
CA ILE A 308 4.81 21.74 -7.68
C ILE A 308 4.43 20.65 -6.68
N HIS A 309 3.73 21.06 -5.64
CA HIS A 309 3.16 20.15 -4.63
C HIS A 309 1.65 20.10 -4.69
N ASP A 310 0.98 21.09 -5.28
CA ASP A 310 -0.48 21.16 -5.33
C ASP A 310 -1.05 20.69 -6.65
N CYS A 311 -2.23 20.07 -6.59
CA CYS A 311 -2.96 19.68 -7.78
C CYS A 311 -4.46 19.92 -7.68
N ILE A 312 -5.11 20.04 -8.85
CA ILE A 312 -6.56 20.07 -8.99
C ILE A 312 -6.96 18.94 -9.94
N LEU A 313 -7.90 18.11 -9.50
CA LEU A 313 -8.44 17.02 -10.32
C LEU A 313 -9.62 17.55 -11.12
N THR A 314 -9.48 17.58 -12.44
CA THR A 314 -10.53 18.08 -13.35
C THR A 314 -11.21 16.94 -14.10
N LYS A 315 -12.41 17.23 -14.63
CA LYS A 315 -13.19 16.31 -15.46
C LYS A 315 -13.56 15.00 -14.76
N LEU A 316 -13.86 15.10 -13.46
CA LEU A 316 -14.33 13.95 -12.68
C LEU A 316 -15.72 13.46 -13.10
N ASP A 317 -16.49 14.27 -13.81
CA ASP A 317 -17.76 13.91 -14.44
C ASP A 317 -17.58 13.06 -15.71
N GLU A 318 -16.39 13.11 -16.33
CA GLU A 318 -16.07 12.34 -17.55
C GLU A 318 -15.26 11.07 -17.26
N THR A 319 -14.86 10.83 -16.00
CA THR A 319 -14.00 9.69 -15.67
C THR A 319 -14.79 8.40 -15.44
N ALA A 320 -14.39 7.34 -16.14
CA ALA A 320 -14.93 6.00 -15.89
C ALA A 320 -14.26 5.31 -14.69
N ARG A 321 -13.02 5.71 -14.35
CA ARG A 321 -12.19 5.07 -13.32
C ARG A 321 -11.28 6.10 -12.67
N MET A 322 -11.55 6.43 -11.42
CA MET A 322 -10.78 7.43 -10.66
C MET A 322 -9.44 6.91 -10.13
N GLY A 323 -9.24 5.59 -10.05
CA GLY A 323 -8.04 5.00 -9.44
C GLY A 323 -6.74 5.42 -10.10
N GLY A 324 -6.74 5.68 -11.42
CA GLY A 324 -5.53 6.10 -12.14
C GLY A 324 -5.02 7.48 -11.71
N VAL A 325 -5.92 8.44 -11.49
CA VAL A 325 -5.56 9.78 -11.02
C VAL A 325 -5.20 9.78 -9.55
N LEU A 326 -5.92 9.04 -8.70
CA LEU A 326 -5.60 8.92 -7.27
C LEU A 326 -4.25 8.23 -7.03
N ASP A 327 -3.94 7.20 -7.82
CA ASP A 327 -2.64 6.54 -7.79
C ASP A 327 -1.50 7.50 -8.18
N THR A 328 -1.70 8.31 -9.22
CA THR A 328 -0.74 9.36 -9.63
C THR A 328 -0.50 10.37 -8.51
N VAL A 329 -1.57 10.85 -7.87
CA VAL A 329 -1.48 11.78 -6.72
C VAL A 329 -0.64 11.19 -5.59
N ILE A 330 -0.89 9.93 -5.22
CA ILE A 330 -0.16 9.22 -4.17
C ILE A 330 1.34 9.11 -4.51
N ARG A 331 1.68 8.69 -5.74
CA ARG A 331 3.09 8.48 -6.14
C ARG A 331 3.89 9.77 -6.19
N HIS A 332 3.31 10.84 -6.72
CA HIS A 332 3.98 12.13 -6.90
C HIS A 332 3.82 13.06 -5.70
N LYS A 333 3.23 12.55 -4.60
CA LYS A 333 2.99 13.26 -3.34
C LYS A 333 2.32 14.62 -3.55
N LEU A 334 1.33 14.64 -4.43
CA LEU A 334 0.58 15.84 -4.74
C LEU A 334 -0.51 16.04 -3.68
N THR A 335 -0.66 17.27 -3.21
CA THR A 335 -1.75 17.69 -2.35
C THR A 335 -2.95 18.03 -3.22
N VAL A 336 -4.08 17.34 -3.02
CA VAL A 336 -5.32 17.66 -3.76
C VAL A 336 -5.93 18.90 -3.13
N GLN A 337 -5.97 20.01 -3.88
CA GLN A 337 -6.49 21.29 -3.41
C GLN A 337 -7.93 21.54 -3.81
N ALA A 338 -8.36 20.94 -4.93
CA ALA A 338 -9.73 21.05 -5.42
C ALA A 338 -10.08 19.89 -6.35
N THR A 339 -11.38 19.67 -6.49
CA THR A 339 -11.96 18.79 -7.50
C THR A 339 -12.94 19.55 -8.37
N SER A 340 -13.00 19.21 -9.66
CA SER A 340 -13.93 19.82 -10.61
C SER A 340 -14.62 18.76 -11.47
N SER A 341 -15.96 18.81 -11.47
CA SER A 341 -16.85 17.79 -12.03
C SER A 341 -17.94 18.40 -12.92
N GLY A 342 -17.59 19.38 -13.75
CA GLY A 342 -18.53 19.99 -14.69
C GLY A 342 -18.02 21.30 -15.28
N GLN A 343 -18.90 22.06 -15.94
CA GLN A 343 -18.56 23.27 -16.70
C GLN A 343 -19.13 24.57 -16.10
N ARG A 344 -20.02 24.50 -15.11
CA ARG A 344 -20.65 25.68 -14.50
C ARG A 344 -19.65 26.47 -13.67
N VAL A 345 -19.79 27.79 -13.73
CA VAL A 345 -18.95 28.76 -13.00
C VAL A 345 -19.88 29.61 -12.14
N PRO A 346 -19.67 29.69 -10.81
CA PRO A 346 -18.55 29.14 -10.03
C PRO A 346 -18.72 27.69 -9.52
N GLU A 347 -19.85 27.04 -9.76
CA GLU A 347 -20.34 25.96 -8.87
C GLU A 347 -19.65 24.60 -9.04
N ASP A 348 -19.14 24.26 -10.23
CA ASP A 348 -18.59 22.92 -10.49
C ASP A 348 -17.10 22.80 -10.08
N ILE A 349 -16.69 23.46 -9.00
CA ILE A 349 -15.41 23.27 -8.31
C ILE A 349 -15.65 23.26 -6.79
N GLN A 350 -14.96 22.36 -6.08
CA GLN A 350 -15.16 22.20 -4.64
C GLN A 350 -13.89 21.72 -3.94
N VAL A 351 -13.87 21.97 -2.62
CA VAL A 351 -12.90 21.36 -1.69
C VAL A 351 -13.03 19.83 -1.80
N PRO A 352 -11.92 19.07 -1.89
CA PRO A 352 -11.98 17.63 -2.08
C PRO A 352 -12.53 16.92 -0.85
N ASP A 353 -13.58 16.11 -1.03
CA ASP A 353 -13.94 15.05 -0.09
C ASP A 353 -13.15 13.79 -0.45
N VAL A 354 -11.96 13.63 0.16
CA VAL A 354 -11.05 12.52 -0.16
C VAL A 354 -11.64 11.17 0.23
N GLU A 355 -12.41 11.10 1.31
CA GLU A 355 -13.06 9.86 1.71
C GLU A 355 -14.07 9.41 0.65
N GLN A 356 -14.89 10.35 0.17
CA GLN A 356 -15.87 10.09 -0.89
C GLN A 356 -15.18 9.74 -2.21
N LEU A 357 -14.14 10.48 -2.62
CA LEU A 357 -13.37 10.17 -3.85
C LEU A 357 -12.78 8.77 -3.83
N VAL A 358 -12.22 8.35 -2.69
CA VAL A 358 -11.66 7.00 -2.54
C VAL A 358 -12.77 5.96 -2.53
N ALA A 359 -13.88 6.20 -1.84
CA ALA A 359 -15.03 5.31 -1.84
C ALA A 359 -15.54 5.09 -3.27
N ASP A 360 -15.77 6.18 -4.02
CA ASP A 360 -16.26 6.16 -5.41
C ASP A 360 -15.30 5.43 -6.34
N SER A 361 -13.99 5.64 -6.19
CA SER A 361 -12.96 4.94 -6.98
C SER A 361 -12.98 3.41 -6.81
N LEU A 362 -13.59 2.91 -5.73
CA LEU A 362 -13.69 1.51 -5.38
C LEU A 362 -15.12 0.97 -5.51
N THR A 363 -16.03 1.66 -6.20
CA THR A 363 -17.41 1.17 -6.44
C THR A 363 -17.53 0.28 -7.68
N ALA A 364 -16.56 0.33 -8.60
CA ALA A 364 -16.60 -0.42 -9.86
C ALA A 364 -16.72 -1.95 -9.62
N GLU A 365 -17.74 -2.59 -10.19
CA GLU A 365 -17.93 -4.03 -10.06
C GLU A 365 -16.83 -4.83 -10.77
N VAL A 366 -16.35 -5.88 -10.10
CA VAL A 366 -15.28 -6.79 -10.56
C VAL A 366 -15.63 -7.55 -11.85
N SER A 367 -16.90 -7.52 -12.27
CA SER A 367 -17.49 -8.27 -13.38
C SER A 367 -16.85 -8.01 -14.76
N GLN A 368 -15.96 -7.02 -14.93
CA GLN A 368 -15.35 -6.67 -16.21
C GLN A 368 -13.85 -6.94 -16.37
N SER A 369 -13.12 -7.49 -15.38
CA SER A 369 -11.67 -7.72 -15.52
C SER A 369 -11.28 -9.21 -15.58
N ALA A 370 -11.41 -9.83 -16.75
CA ALA A 370 -10.79 -11.14 -17.02
C ALA A 370 -9.24 -11.11 -16.86
N LEU A 371 -8.64 -9.91 -16.93
CA LEU A 371 -7.19 -9.67 -16.75
C LEU A 371 -6.71 -9.82 -15.29
N ALA A 372 -7.57 -9.58 -14.29
CA ALA A 372 -7.12 -9.55 -12.89
C ALA A 372 -6.92 -10.95 -12.28
N GLU A 373 -7.54 -11.99 -12.87
CA GLU A 373 -7.33 -13.36 -12.41
C GLU A 373 -5.95 -13.89 -12.79
N THR A 374 -5.52 -13.63 -14.03
CA THR A 374 -4.18 -14.01 -14.52
C THR A 374 -3.08 -13.15 -13.90
N GLU A 375 -3.28 -11.83 -13.74
CA GLU A 375 -2.29 -10.94 -13.11
C GLU A 375 -1.97 -11.32 -11.66
N TRP A 376 -2.95 -11.75 -10.86
CA TRP A 376 -2.68 -12.16 -9.47
C TRP A 376 -1.76 -13.39 -9.38
N GLU A 377 -1.91 -14.32 -10.32
CA GLU A 377 -1.26 -15.64 -10.36
C GLU A 377 0.17 -15.59 -10.91
N HIS A 378 0.52 -14.62 -11.77
CA HIS A 378 1.86 -14.49 -12.38
C HIS A 378 2.89 -13.74 -11.51
N GLY A 379 2.68 -13.68 -10.18
CA GLY A 379 3.56 -12.92 -9.27
C GLY A 379 4.76 -13.67 -8.69
N ASP A 380 5.07 -14.88 -9.19
CA ASP A 380 6.12 -15.77 -8.66
C ASP A 380 7.45 -15.70 -9.43
N GLU A 381 7.61 -14.77 -10.38
CA GLU A 381 8.91 -14.55 -11.01
C GLU A 381 9.81 -13.67 -10.14
N LYS A 382 11.04 -14.15 -9.93
CA LYS A 382 12.12 -13.45 -9.22
C LYS A 382 12.21 -12.01 -9.72
N LEU A 383 12.24 -11.07 -8.78
CA LEU A 383 12.39 -9.66 -9.10
C LEU A 383 13.72 -9.42 -9.83
N GLU A 384 13.65 -8.91 -11.06
CA GLU A 384 14.80 -8.51 -11.87
C GLU A 384 15.48 -7.26 -11.26
N PRO A 385 16.80 -7.04 -11.45
CA PRO A 385 17.52 -5.88 -10.95
C PRO A 385 16.91 -4.51 -11.36
N SER A 386 16.17 -4.47 -12.47
CA SER A 386 15.42 -3.29 -12.92
C SER A 386 14.27 -2.89 -11.97
N GLN A 387 13.73 -3.82 -11.18
CA GLN A 387 12.66 -3.57 -10.22
C GLN A 387 13.18 -3.02 -8.89
N VAL A 388 14.47 -3.18 -8.57
CA VAL A 388 15.11 -2.52 -7.41
C VAL A 388 15.09 -0.99 -7.57
N PHE A 389 15.17 -0.49 -8.81
CA PHE A 389 15.09 0.94 -9.11
C PHE A 389 13.66 1.52 -8.96
N ALA A 390 12.63 0.71 -9.20
CA ALA A 390 11.23 1.13 -9.00
C ALA A 390 10.84 1.21 -7.52
N HIS A 391 11.53 0.46 -6.64
CA HIS A 391 11.28 0.43 -5.20
C HIS A 391 12.19 1.38 -4.40
N GLY A 392 12.97 2.27 -5.05
CA GLY A 392 13.95 3.13 -4.38
C GLY A 392 13.39 3.91 -3.18
N HIS A 393 12.20 4.50 -3.32
CA HIS A 393 11.52 5.19 -2.22
C HIS A 393 11.11 4.26 -1.07
N LEU A 394 10.65 3.04 -1.37
CA LEU A 394 10.27 2.05 -0.35
C LEU A 394 11.49 1.51 0.41
N ILE A 395 12.60 1.29 -0.30
CA ILE A 395 13.87 0.88 0.32
C ILE A 395 14.36 1.99 1.26
N GLN A 396 14.29 3.26 0.83
CA GLN A 396 14.68 4.41 1.63
C GLN A 396 13.76 4.61 2.85
N SER A 397 12.44 4.53 2.68
CA SER A 397 11.47 4.64 3.78
C SER A 397 11.63 3.53 4.81
N SER A 398 11.76 2.28 4.35
CA SER A 398 11.97 1.12 5.22
C SER A 398 13.30 1.20 5.98
N MET A 399 14.38 1.64 5.33
CA MET A 399 15.67 1.85 5.98
C MET A 399 15.60 2.97 7.02
N GLN A 400 14.94 4.10 6.70
CA GLN A 400 14.76 5.20 7.64
C GLN A 400 13.92 4.78 8.85
N ALA A 401 12.83 4.05 8.63
CA ALA A 401 11.99 3.52 9.70
C ALA A 401 12.77 2.56 10.61
N LEU A 402 13.57 1.64 10.05
CA LEU A 402 14.42 0.75 10.85
C LEU A 402 15.44 1.53 11.70
N ARG A 403 16.09 2.56 11.13
CA ARG A 403 17.05 3.42 11.85
C ARG A 403 16.43 4.18 13.02
N HIS A 404 15.22 4.70 12.85
CA HIS A 404 14.57 5.52 13.87
C HIS A 404 13.85 4.69 14.93
N GLN A 405 13.35 3.51 14.57
CA GLN A 405 12.42 2.74 15.42
C GLN A 405 13.08 1.54 16.10
N VAL A 406 14.23 1.06 15.61
CA VAL A 406 14.95 -0.06 16.23
C VAL A 406 16.22 0.48 16.92
N PRO A 407 16.31 0.39 18.27
CA PRO A 407 17.48 0.88 19.00
C PRO A 407 18.79 0.29 18.48
N HIS A 408 19.82 1.13 18.35
CA HIS A 408 21.16 0.76 17.86
C HIS A 408 21.19 0.15 16.45
N PHE A 409 20.13 0.26 15.66
CA PHE A 409 20.12 -0.24 14.28
C PHE A 409 21.16 0.45 13.39
N GLN A 410 21.47 1.72 13.68
CA GLN A 410 22.52 2.45 12.95
C GLN A 410 23.89 1.78 13.10
N GLU A 411 24.21 1.21 14.27
CA GLU A 411 25.46 0.49 14.51
C GLU A 411 25.51 -0.80 13.68
N LEU A 412 24.38 -1.51 13.55
CA LEU A 412 24.26 -2.64 12.63
C LEU A 412 24.52 -2.23 11.16
N VAL A 413 24.02 -1.07 10.73
CA VAL A 413 24.28 -0.55 9.38
C VAL A 413 25.76 -0.22 9.18
N GLN A 414 26.44 0.35 10.18
CA GLN A 414 27.88 0.60 10.11
C GLN A 414 28.67 -0.72 10.09
N ALA A 415 28.32 -1.67 10.95
CA ALA A 415 28.93 -2.99 11.01
C ALA A 415 28.79 -3.74 9.69
N TRP A 416 27.59 -3.67 9.11
CA TRP A 416 27.30 -4.16 7.76
C TRP A 416 28.25 -3.49 6.77
N LYS A 417 28.18 -2.17 6.61
CA LYS A 417 28.93 -1.40 5.59
C LYS A 417 30.44 -1.65 5.66
N HIS A 418 31.02 -1.59 6.87
CA HIS A 418 32.46 -1.69 7.07
C HIS A 418 32.95 -3.13 7.21
N ARG A 419 32.04 -4.11 7.28
CA ARG A 419 32.37 -5.54 7.42
C ARG A 419 33.22 -5.83 8.68
N VAL A 420 33.08 -4.99 9.71
CA VAL A 420 33.82 -5.02 10.98
C VAL A 420 32.86 -4.66 12.11
N LEU A 421 32.99 -5.29 13.28
CA LEU A 421 32.17 -4.97 14.44
C LEU A 421 32.51 -3.59 15.02
N PRO A 422 31.51 -2.76 15.38
CA PRO A 422 31.74 -1.50 16.08
C PRO A 422 32.41 -1.73 17.43
N GLU A 423 33.29 -0.81 17.85
CA GLU A 423 33.91 -0.87 19.19
C GLU A 423 32.88 -0.92 20.33
N SER A 424 31.72 -0.27 20.14
CA SER A 424 30.59 -0.31 21.08
C SER A 424 30.04 -1.73 21.29
N TRP A 425 30.13 -2.60 20.28
CA TRP A 425 29.68 -3.99 20.39
C TRP A 425 30.71 -4.85 21.10
N VAL A 426 31.99 -4.57 20.86
CA VAL A 426 33.11 -5.30 21.46
C VAL A 426 33.26 -4.99 22.97
N ASN A 427 33.10 -3.73 23.38
CA ASN A 427 33.33 -3.27 24.76
C ASN A 427 32.03 -3.17 25.59
N THR A 428 31.05 -4.01 25.29
CA THR A 428 29.62 -3.76 25.51
C THR A 428 29.26 -3.25 26.92
N ALA A 429 28.78 -2.00 27.00
CA ALA A 429 27.83 -1.56 28.03
C ALA A 429 26.43 -1.68 27.43
N PHE A 430 25.52 -2.37 28.08
CA PHE A 430 24.16 -2.50 27.56
C PHE A 430 23.42 -1.17 27.55
N PRO A 431 22.45 -1.00 26.64
CA PRO A 431 21.59 0.18 26.66
C PRO A 431 20.85 0.30 27.98
N ASP A 432 20.52 1.52 28.40
CA ASP A 432 19.70 1.80 29.60
C ASP A 432 18.35 1.06 29.59
N GLU A 433 17.88 0.65 28.41
CA GLU A 433 16.64 -0.08 28.20
C GLU A 433 16.71 -1.57 28.58
N LEU A 434 17.89 -2.11 28.88
CA LEU A 434 18.06 -3.51 29.23
C LEU A 434 17.25 -3.86 30.48
N ASN A 435 16.33 -4.82 30.32
CA ASN A 435 15.51 -5.31 31.42
C ASN A 435 15.59 -6.84 31.58
N MET A 436 15.81 -7.55 30.49
CA MET A 436 15.93 -9.01 30.52
C MET A 436 17.09 -9.48 29.66
N ILE A 437 17.65 -10.64 29.98
CA ILE A 437 18.66 -11.30 29.15
C ILE A 437 18.22 -12.71 28.83
N ARG A 438 18.31 -13.08 27.56
CA ARG A 438 18.14 -14.45 27.09
C ARG A 438 19.49 -15.13 26.91
N TRP A 439 19.75 -16.11 27.74
CA TRP A 439 20.89 -17.01 27.66
C TRP A 439 20.56 -18.17 26.72
N ALA A 440 21.09 -18.06 25.51
CA ALA A 440 21.09 -19.17 24.56
C ALA A 440 21.75 -20.43 25.12
N ALA A 441 21.22 -21.59 24.73
CA ALA A 441 21.78 -22.88 25.14
C ALA A 441 23.24 -23.01 24.71
N PRO A 442 24.14 -23.54 25.57
CA PRO A 442 25.55 -23.74 25.27
C PRO A 442 25.77 -24.98 24.37
N GLN A 443 24.86 -25.20 23.42
CA GLN A 443 24.90 -26.29 22.47
C GLN A 443 24.53 -25.78 21.08
N PRO A 444 25.31 -26.14 20.05
CA PRO A 444 25.00 -25.78 18.68
C PRO A 444 23.70 -26.42 18.20
N LEU A 445 22.99 -25.76 17.27
CA LEU A 445 21.89 -26.39 16.56
C LEU A 445 22.40 -27.55 15.71
N GLN A 446 21.59 -28.61 15.55
CA GLN A 446 21.97 -29.75 14.73
C GLN A 446 22.38 -29.33 13.30
N GLY A 447 23.60 -29.69 12.91
CA GLY A 447 24.19 -29.35 11.62
C GLY A 447 24.63 -27.88 11.47
N TRP A 448 24.93 -27.19 12.56
CA TRP A 448 25.53 -25.85 12.55
C TRP A 448 26.52 -25.73 13.72
N ASN A 449 27.80 -25.47 13.44
CA ASN A 449 28.87 -25.59 14.45
C ASN A 449 29.10 -24.33 15.30
N HIS A 450 28.14 -23.42 15.34
CA HIS A 450 28.23 -22.17 16.10
C HIS A 450 27.19 -22.15 17.21
N LEU A 451 27.54 -21.52 18.33
CA LEU A 451 26.61 -21.25 19.41
C LEU A 451 25.73 -20.07 19.03
N THR A 452 24.44 -20.17 19.38
CA THR A 452 23.53 -19.04 19.19
C THR A 452 23.92 -17.93 20.17
N PRO A 453 24.05 -16.67 19.75
CA PRO A 453 24.36 -15.57 20.65
C PRO A 453 23.34 -15.41 21.79
N HIS A 454 23.77 -14.85 22.91
CA HIS A 454 22.87 -14.32 23.93
C HIS A 454 22.22 -13.03 23.43
N LEU A 455 21.10 -12.65 24.05
CA LEU A 455 20.29 -11.53 23.57
C LEU A 455 19.75 -10.70 24.74
N GLY A 456 20.06 -9.41 24.75
CA GLY A 456 19.43 -8.44 25.64
C GLY A 456 18.02 -8.09 25.17
N LEU A 457 17.12 -7.80 26.10
CA LEU A 457 15.71 -7.52 25.85
C LEU A 457 15.26 -6.28 26.63
N SER A 458 14.39 -5.49 26.00
CA SER A 458 13.74 -4.34 26.64
C SER A 458 12.73 -4.78 27.70
N LYS A 459 12.17 -3.80 28.43
CA LYS A 459 11.07 -4.04 29.37
C LYS A 459 9.82 -4.65 28.72
N GLN A 460 9.62 -4.44 27.42
CA GLN A 460 8.52 -5.05 26.67
C GLN A 460 8.85 -6.46 26.15
N GLY A 461 10.05 -6.98 26.43
CA GLY A 461 10.54 -8.26 25.92
C GLY A 461 10.99 -8.23 24.46
N LEU A 462 11.26 -7.04 23.91
CA LEU A 462 11.74 -6.89 22.53
C LEU A 462 13.26 -7.04 22.46
N PRO A 463 13.80 -7.71 21.42
CA PRO A 463 15.24 -7.80 21.18
C PRO A 463 15.94 -6.45 21.11
N LEU A 464 17.06 -6.34 21.83
CA LEU A 464 17.99 -5.22 21.76
C LEU A 464 19.24 -5.63 20.98
N LEU A 465 19.92 -4.62 20.42
CA LEU A 465 21.23 -4.76 19.82
C LEU A 465 22.30 -4.17 20.76
N PRO A 466 23.52 -4.72 20.75
CA PRO A 466 23.96 -5.89 19.99
C PRO A 466 23.60 -7.24 20.64
N PRO A 467 23.61 -8.35 19.88
CA PRO A 467 23.67 -9.68 20.46
C PRO A 467 25.05 -9.90 21.12
N VAL A 468 25.11 -10.78 22.11
CA VAL A 468 26.35 -11.09 22.83
C VAL A 468 26.86 -12.48 22.45
N LEU A 469 28.10 -12.55 21.95
CA LEU A 469 28.75 -13.81 21.61
C LEU A 469 29.20 -14.57 22.86
N HIS A 470 29.40 -15.89 22.72
CA HIS A 470 29.92 -16.71 23.81
C HIS A 470 31.42 -16.44 23.95
N SER A 471 31.89 -16.09 25.16
CA SER A 471 33.31 -15.96 25.48
C SER A 471 33.94 -17.32 25.78
N ALA A 472 35.21 -17.51 25.40
CA ALA A 472 36.01 -18.69 25.74
C ALA A 472 36.61 -18.64 27.16
N GLU A 473 36.76 -17.43 27.72
CA GLU A 473 37.10 -17.20 29.12
C GLU A 473 35.79 -17.12 29.94
N GLU A 474 35.72 -17.84 31.07
CA GLU A 474 34.57 -18.05 31.96
C GLU A 474 33.71 -16.80 32.30
N PRO A 475 32.45 -16.98 32.75
CA PRO A 475 31.32 -16.32 32.13
C PRO A 475 30.91 -15.01 32.83
N VAL A 476 30.41 -14.10 31.99
CA VAL A 476 29.56 -12.94 32.32
C VAL A 476 30.30 -11.67 32.71
N LEU A 477 30.26 -10.66 31.83
CA LEU A 477 30.39 -9.24 32.20
C LEU A 477 29.55 -9.00 33.47
N PRO A 478 30.10 -8.47 34.58
CA PRO A 478 29.39 -8.29 35.85
C PRO A 478 28.00 -7.64 35.68
N ASP A 479 27.85 -6.77 34.69
CA ASP A 479 26.62 -6.04 34.39
C ASP A 479 25.49 -6.89 33.79
N MET A 480 25.77 -8.01 33.11
CA MET A 480 24.68 -8.86 32.55
C MET A 480 23.95 -9.64 33.64
N ALA A 481 24.69 -10.10 34.65
CA ALA A 481 24.13 -10.80 35.80
C ALA A 481 23.21 -9.88 36.63
N LEU A 482 23.35 -8.56 36.48
CA LEU A 482 22.55 -7.55 37.17
C LEU A 482 21.26 -7.17 36.43
N ALA A 483 21.01 -7.66 35.21
CA ALA A 483 19.72 -7.44 34.57
C ALA A 483 18.60 -8.02 35.45
N PRO A 484 17.45 -7.31 35.62
CA PRO A 484 16.39 -7.73 36.54
C PRO A 484 15.83 -9.14 36.28
N VAL A 485 15.85 -9.59 35.02
CA VAL A 485 15.29 -10.88 34.62
C VAL A 485 16.23 -11.69 33.73
N GLN A 486 16.41 -12.96 34.07
CA GLN A 486 17.27 -13.91 33.36
C GLN A 486 16.43 -15.03 32.74
N LEU A 487 16.48 -15.18 31.42
CA LEU A 487 15.74 -16.18 30.66
C LEU A 487 16.72 -17.20 30.07
N PHE A 488 16.56 -18.48 30.38
CA PHE A 488 17.47 -19.53 29.93
C PHE A 488 16.78 -20.53 28.99
N ASP A 489 17.40 -20.79 27.84
CA ASP A 489 17.01 -21.90 26.95
C ASP A 489 17.34 -23.28 27.55
N TYR A 490 18.04 -23.31 28.67
CA TYR A 490 18.51 -24.50 29.38
C TYR A 490 18.33 -24.29 30.89
N LEU A 491 18.50 -25.34 31.70
CA LEU A 491 18.59 -25.18 33.14
C LEU A 491 20.04 -24.88 33.52
N PRO A 492 20.38 -23.68 34.06
CA PRO A 492 21.74 -23.35 34.44
C PRO A 492 22.23 -24.16 35.64
N GLN A 493 23.54 -24.10 35.89
CA GLN A 493 24.16 -24.77 37.04
C GLN A 493 23.66 -24.19 38.36
N THR A 494 23.67 -25.03 39.39
CA THR A 494 23.15 -24.78 40.73
C THR A 494 23.75 -23.52 41.38
N ASP A 495 25.06 -23.31 41.22
CA ASP A 495 25.77 -22.19 41.84
C ASP A 495 25.30 -20.84 41.28
N LEU A 496 24.99 -20.77 39.97
CA LEU A 496 24.51 -19.56 39.31
C LEU A 496 23.09 -19.20 39.78
N LEU A 497 22.23 -20.20 40.01
CA LEU A 497 20.89 -19.99 40.56
C LEU A 497 20.94 -19.44 42.00
N GLY A 498 21.95 -19.84 42.78
CA GLY A 498 22.22 -19.28 44.10
C GLY A 498 22.49 -17.78 44.06
N VAL A 499 23.37 -17.34 43.16
CA VAL A 499 23.71 -15.93 42.95
C VAL A 499 22.47 -15.09 42.60
N PHE A 500 21.61 -15.56 41.69
CA PHE A 500 20.38 -14.83 41.36
C PHE A 500 19.41 -14.72 42.54
N SER A 501 19.34 -15.76 43.39
CA SER A 501 18.53 -15.71 44.60
C SER A 501 19.06 -14.68 45.61
N GLU A 502 20.39 -14.54 45.75
CA GLU A 502 21.00 -13.55 46.65
C GLU A 502 20.74 -12.10 46.18
N HIS A 503 20.78 -11.88 44.87
CA HIS A 503 20.55 -10.56 44.27
C HIS A 503 19.08 -10.23 43.97
N GLN A 504 18.14 -11.12 44.34
CA GLN A 504 16.70 -10.99 44.03
C GLN A 504 16.41 -10.85 42.52
N THR A 505 17.28 -11.44 41.69
CA THR A 505 17.13 -11.44 40.25
C THR A 505 16.15 -12.54 39.85
N GLY A 506 15.10 -12.16 39.11
CA GLY A 506 14.09 -13.11 38.65
C GLY A 506 14.62 -13.97 37.50
N TRP A 507 14.23 -15.24 37.44
CA TRP A 507 14.64 -16.09 36.32
C TRP A 507 13.56 -17.08 35.84
N LEU A 508 13.71 -17.54 34.59
CA LEU A 508 12.91 -18.59 33.99
C LEU A 508 13.81 -19.46 33.09
N ALA A 509 13.85 -20.76 33.32
CA ALA A 509 14.70 -21.70 32.61
C ALA A 509 13.88 -22.79 31.91
N THR A 510 14.27 -23.18 30.69
CA THR A 510 13.59 -24.25 29.96
C THR A 510 13.93 -25.62 30.55
N LEU A 511 12.91 -26.48 30.71
CA LEU A 511 13.05 -27.83 31.25
C LEU A 511 12.73 -28.92 30.23
N ASN A 512 13.34 -30.08 30.47
CA ASN A 512 12.93 -31.33 29.84
C ASN A 512 11.76 -31.97 30.62
N LEU A 513 10.87 -32.66 29.91
CA LEU A 513 9.67 -33.31 30.48
C LEU A 513 9.97 -34.39 31.54
N ASN A 514 11.19 -34.95 31.52
CA ASN A 514 11.68 -35.96 32.46
C ASN A 514 12.55 -35.37 33.58
N HIS A 515 12.74 -34.04 33.60
CA HIS A 515 13.43 -33.39 34.70
C HIS A 515 12.71 -33.67 36.01
N LYS A 516 13.47 -33.90 37.08
CA LYS A 516 12.95 -34.28 38.39
C LYS A 516 12.98 -33.09 39.33
N VAL A 517 11.90 -32.93 40.08
CA VAL A 517 11.76 -31.91 41.13
C VAL A 517 11.24 -32.58 42.39
N GLN A 518 11.53 -31.99 43.55
CA GLN A 518 11.06 -32.48 44.84
C GLN A 518 9.70 -31.87 45.16
N VAL A 519 8.73 -32.69 45.55
CA VAL A 519 7.42 -32.24 46.01
C VAL A 519 7.05 -33.03 47.25
N GLN A 520 6.93 -32.34 48.39
CA GLN A 520 6.67 -32.97 49.69
C GLN A 520 7.68 -34.10 50.02
N GLY A 521 8.97 -33.86 49.73
CA GLY A 521 10.05 -34.83 49.96
C GLY A 521 10.08 -36.04 49.01
N GLN A 522 9.28 -36.05 47.93
CA GLN A 522 9.32 -37.08 46.89
C GLN A 522 9.84 -36.51 45.57
N SER A 523 10.84 -37.18 44.97
CA SER A 523 11.34 -36.88 43.62
C SER A 523 10.30 -37.30 42.58
N ARG A 524 9.81 -36.34 41.77
CA ARG A 524 8.79 -36.57 40.73
C ARG A 524 9.21 -35.94 39.42
N ALA A 525 8.85 -36.58 38.31
CA ALA A 525 9.05 -35.98 36.99
C ALA A 525 8.09 -34.81 36.77
N VAL A 526 8.55 -33.75 36.11
CA VAL A 526 7.75 -32.57 35.75
C VAL A 526 6.46 -32.95 35.02
N SER A 527 6.53 -33.91 34.10
CA SER A 527 5.36 -34.40 33.35
C SER A 527 4.27 -35.06 34.22
N GLU A 528 4.62 -35.62 35.37
CA GLU A 528 3.67 -36.18 36.33
C GLU A 528 3.09 -35.11 37.25
N LEU A 529 3.93 -34.15 37.68
CA LEU A 529 3.53 -33.06 38.55
C LEU A 529 2.44 -32.20 37.92
N VAL A 530 2.66 -31.78 36.67
CA VAL A 530 1.76 -30.93 35.90
C VAL A 530 0.37 -31.57 35.73
N LYS A 531 0.27 -32.90 35.62
CA LYS A 531 -1.02 -33.60 35.46
C LYS A 531 -1.87 -33.62 36.72
N LYS A 532 -1.25 -33.57 37.91
CA LYS A 532 -1.93 -33.87 39.18
C LYS A 532 -2.04 -32.69 40.14
N HIS A 533 -1.13 -31.70 40.07
CA HIS A 533 -1.02 -30.65 41.09
C HIS A 533 -0.78 -29.24 40.53
N SER A 534 -1.12 -28.98 39.26
CA SER A 534 -0.95 -27.64 38.69
C SER A 534 -2.17 -26.75 38.89
N ILE A 535 -1.94 -25.48 39.20
CA ILE A 535 -2.94 -24.43 39.26
C ILE A 535 -2.98 -23.72 37.90
N PRO A 536 -4.15 -23.60 37.24
CA PRO A 536 -4.24 -22.87 35.98
C PRO A 536 -4.07 -21.37 36.21
N LEU A 537 -3.27 -20.74 35.35
CA LEU A 537 -3.24 -19.29 35.19
C LEU A 537 -4.29 -18.86 34.16
N SER A 538 -4.53 -17.55 34.05
CA SER A 538 -5.43 -16.97 33.06
C SER A 538 -5.02 -17.39 31.63
N LYS A 539 -6.00 -17.45 30.73
CA LYS A 539 -5.73 -17.73 29.31
C LYS A 539 -5.25 -16.46 28.64
N HIS A 540 -4.13 -16.54 27.93
CA HIS A 540 -3.52 -15.38 27.30
C HIS A 540 -3.53 -15.51 25.78
N THR A 541 -3.86 -14.42 25.09
CA THR A 541 -3.70 -14.34 23.63
C THR A 541 -2.34 -13.71 23.33
N ILE A 542 -1.46 -14.46 22.68
CA ILE A 542 -0.12 -14.01 22.29
C ILE A 542 0.01 -13.96 20.78
N LEU A 543 0.87 -13.09 20.27
CA LEU A 543 1.33 -13.21 18.89
C LEU A 543 2.44 -14.27 18.88
N TYR A 544 2.32 -15.28 18.01
CA TYR A 544 3.30 -16.32 17.81
C TYR A 544 3.38 -16.66 16.33
N ARG A 545 4.55 -16.42 15.71
CA ARG A 545 4.79 -16.60 14.28
C ARG A 545 3.70 -15.93 13.45
N GLY A 546 3.51 -14.63 13.63
CA GLY A 546 2.52 -13.85 12.87
C GLY A 546 1.04 -14.15 13.11
N GLU A 547 0.69 -14.98 14.09
CA GLU A 547 -0.70 -15.32 14.39
C GLU A 547 -1.05 -15.11 15.86
N ARG A 548 -2.28 -14.66 16.13
CA ARG A 548 -2.82 -14.67 17.49
C ARG A 548 -3.11 -16.12 17.89
N ARG A 549 -2.41 -16.58 18.92
CA ARG A 549 -2.52 -17.92 19.49
C ARG A 549 -2.94 -17.82 20.94
N ARG A 550 -3.62 -18.86 21.42
CA ARG A 550 -3.99 -18.96 22.83
C ARG A 550 -2.90 -19.72 23.56
N LEU A 551 -2.25 -19.07 24.52
CA LEU A 551 -1.32 -19.67 25.47
C LEU A 551 -2.08 -19.94 26.77
N GLU A 552 -2.13 -21.21 27.16
CA GLU A 552 -2.65 -21.64 28.45
C GLU A 552 -1.46 -22.02 29.34
N LEU A 553 -1.38 -21.44 30.53
CA LEU A 553 -0.30 -21.68 31.47
C LEU A 553 -0.84 -22.33 32.73
N THR A 554 -0.09 -23.28 33.29
CA THR A 554 -0.33 -23.81 34.64
C THR A 554 0.97 -23.79 35.43
N VAL A 555 0.87 -23.63 36.75
CA VAL A 555 2.01 -23.58 37.66
C VAL A 555 1.86 -24.59 38.78
N ALA A 556 2.97 -25.20 39.19
CA ALA A 556 3.01 -26.08 40.35
C ALA A 556 4.23 -25.72 41.22
N ALA A 557 4.01 -25.53 42.51
CA ALA A 557 5.11 -25.34 43.46
C ALA A 557 5.90 -26.64 43.62
N ALA A 558 7.22 -26.52 43.65
CA ALA A 558 8.14 -27.61 43.89
C ALA A 558 9.41 -27.09 44.58
N GLU A 559 10.28 -28.01 44.95
CA GLU A 559 11.63 -27.73 45.42
C GLU A 559 12.63 -28.24 44.39
N SER A 560 13.68 -27.44 44.15
CA SER A 560 14.79 -27.86 43.30
C SER A 560 15.49 -29.08 43.92
N GLU A 561 15.71 -30.14 43.13
CA GLU A 561 16.40 -31.34 43.62
C GLU A 561 17.86 -31.04 44.03
N GLN A 562 18.45 -30.01 43.42
CA GLN A 562 19.85 -29.61 43.64
C GLN A 562 20.03 -28.60 44.77
N THR A 563 19.19 -27.54 44.83
CA THR A 563 19.34 -26.46 45.83
C THR A 563 18.41 -26.57 47.02
N GLN A 564 17.38 -27.43 46.96
CA GLN A 564 16.26 -27.46 47.92
C GLN A 564 15.51 -26.11 48.06
N GLN A 565 15.74 -25.16 47.15
CA GLN A 565 15.01 -23.90 47.13
C GLN A 565 13.62 -24.07 46.52
N LEU A 566 12.68 -23.24 46.97
CA LEU A 566 11.35 -23.16 46.40
C LEU A 566 11.42 -22.68 44.94
N VAL A 567 10.77 -23.40 44.05
CA VAL A 567 10.70 -23.12 42.61
C VAL A 567 9.27 -23.34 42.11
N GLN A 568 8.96 -22.75 40.96
CA GLN A 568 7.67 -22.96 40.30
C GLN A 568 7.90 -23.69 38.98
N VAL A 569 7.29 -24.86 38.83
CA VAL A 569 7.23 -25.57 37.55
C VAL A 569 6.11 -24.95 36.72
N VAL A 570 6.46 -24.34 35.60
CA VAL A 570 5.54 -23.69 34.68
C VAL A 570 5.31 -24.59 33.48
N TYR A 571 4.06 -24.87 33.16
CA TYR A 571 3.66 -25.63 31.98
C TYR A 571 2.86 -24.75 31.04
N GLY A 572 3.25 -24.72 29.77
CA GLY A 572 2.57 -23.96 28.72
C GLY A 572 2.05 -24.84 27.61
N GLU A 573 0.79 -24.63 27.23
CA GLU A 573 0.19 -25.17 26.03
C GLU A 573 -0.16 -24.06 25.05
N LEU A 574 0.40 -24.14 23.85
CA LEU A 574 0.06 -23.23 22.76
C LEU A 574 -0.99 -23.88 21.86
N HIS A 575 -2.13 -23.22 21.73
CA HIS A 575 -3.27 -23.68 20.93
C HIS A 575 -3.47 -22.79 19.70
N GLY A 576 -3.90 -23.40 18.59
CA GLY A 576 -4.23 -22.68 17.36
C GLY A 576 -5.57 -23.08 16.79
N GLY A 577 -6.35 -22.07 16.38
CA GLY A 577 -7.69 -22.28 15.84
C GLY A 577 -8.64 -22.92 16.85
N PRO A 578 -9.74 -23.55 16.38
CA PRO A 578 -10.74 -24.19 17.25
C PRO A 578 -10.33 -25.60 17.75
N SER A 579 -9.13 -26.08 17.41
CA SER A 579 -8.64 -27.39 17.86
C SER A 579 -8.50 -27.45 19.38
N LYS A 580 -8.88 -28.60 19.97
CA LYS A 580 -8.65 -28.89 21.40
C LYS A 580 -7.21 -29.36 21.70
N ASN A 581 -6.48 -29.81 20.68
CA ASN A 581 -5.11 -30.28 20.85
C ASN A 581 -4.11 -29.12 20.73
N PRO A 582 -3.15 -28.98 21.66
CA PRO A 582 -2.13 -27.95 21.57
C PRO A 582 -1.17 -28.26 20.42
N ILE A 583 -0.76 -27.20 19.72
CA ILE A 583 0.30 -27.22 18.71
C ILE A 583 1.64 -27.55 19.37
N GLN A 584 1.84 -27.03 20.58
CA GLN A 584 3.14 -27.06 21.24
C GLN A 584 2.96 -27.07 22.75
N ARG A 585 3.88 -27.78 23.41
CA ARG A 585 3.97 -27.85 24.87
C ARG A 585 5.35 -27.41 25.32
N ARG A 586 5.40 -26.69 26.42
CA ARG A 586 6.64 -26.20 27.03
C ARG A 586 6.60 -26.37 28.54
N TYR A 587 7.79 -26.60 29.07
CA TYR A 587 8.02 -26.77 30.50
C TYR A 587 9.14 -25.81 30.87
N TRP A 588 8.93 -25.03 31.91
CA TRP A 588 9.92 -24.14 32.47
C TRP A 588 10.01 -24.31 33.98
N LEU A 589 11.14 -23.91 34.54
CA LEU A 589 11.35 -23.70 35.96
C LEU A 589 11.51 -22.20 36.19
N ALA A 590 10.75 -21.64 37.12
CA ALA A 590 10.88 -20.26 37.55
C ALA A 590 11.32 -20.20 39.00
N ASP A 591 11.89 -19.05 39.39
CA ASP A 591 12.16 -18.75 40.78
C ASP A 591 10.87 -18.81 41.63
N GLY A 592 11.00 -19.25 42.89
CA GLY A 592 9.87 -19.43 43.79
C GLY A 592 9.10 -18.15 44.11
N HIS A 593 9.73 -16.98 43.97
CA HIS A 593 9.16 -15.68 44.34
C HIS A 593 8.44 -14.98 43.17
N CYS A 594 8.47 -15.59 41.98
CA CYS A 594 7.86 -15.04 40.78
C CYS A 594 6.33 -14.97 40.92
N THR A 595 5.74 -13.79 40.68
CA THR A 595 4.29 -13.65 40.66
C THR A 595 3.68 -14.33 39.42
N ALA A 596 2.39 -14.64 39.47
CA ALA A 596 1.69 -15.21 38.31
C ALA A 596 1.82 -14.31 37.06
N GLU A 597 1.78 -12.99 37.22
CA GLU A 597 1.94 -12.03 36.11
C GLU A 597 3.36 -12.07 35.52
N GLN A 598 4.39 -12.13 36.37
CA GLN A 598 5.79 -12.25 35.94
C GLN A 598 6.05 -13.59 35.23
N VAL A 599 5.46 -14.69 35.71
CA VAL A 599 5.54 -15.99 35.04
C VAL A 599 4.95 -15.90 33.62
N VAL A 600 3.78 -15.29 33.48
CA VAL A 600 3.11 -15.10 32.19
C VAL A 600 3.96 -14.26 31.25
N GLU A 601 4.49 -13.13 31.73
CA GLU A 601 5.35 -12.24 30.96
C GLU A 601 6.58 -12.98 30.42
N ARG A 602 7.32 -13.64 31.31
CA ARG A 602 8.55 -14.38 30.96
C ARG A 602 8.27 -15.54 30.01
N ALA A 603 7.21 -16.30 30.25
CA ALA A 603 6.81 -17.42 29.39
C ALA A 603 6.39 -16.92 27.99
N ARG A 604 5.63 -15.82 27.90
CA ARG A 604 5.29 -15.18 26.62
C ARG A 604 6.55 -14.76 25.87
N THR A 605 7.48 -14.08 26.53
CA THR A 605 8.73 -13.63 25.92
C THR A 605 9.56 -14.82 25.42
N MET A 606 9.69 -15.89 26.22
CA MET A 606 10.34 -17.14 25.79
C MET A 606 9.68 -17.74 24.54
N MET A 607 8.35 -17.74 24.45
CA MET A 607 7.63 -18.23 23.27
C MET A 607 7.92 -17.39 22.02
N GLN A 608 8.01 -16.06 22.14
CA GLN A 608 8.30 -15.17 21.01
C GLN A 608 9.73 -15.32 20.49
N LEU A 609 10.68 -15.66 21.36
CA LEU A 609 12.10 -15.78 21.04
C LEU A 609 12.51 -17.17 20.52
N GLU A 610 11.61 -18.15 20.46
CA GLU A 610 11.94 -19.52 20.01
C GLU A 610 12.56 -19.57 18.61
N GLU A 611 12.23 -18.63 17.74
CA GLU A 611 12.75 -18.59 16.37
C GLU A 611 14.15 -17.97 16.27
N TYR A 612 14.65 -17.34 17.34
CA TYR A 612 15.91 -16.59 17.30
C TYR A 612 17.09 -17.42 16.81
N ALA A 613 17.28 -18.63 17.35
CA ALA A 613 18.36 -19.52 16.94
C ALA A 613 18.23 -19.95 15.46
N ARG A 614 17.01 -20.25 15.01
CA ARG A 614 16.72 -20.63 13.63
C ARG A 614 16.95 -19.47 12.66
N LEU A 615 16.50 -18.27 13.00
CA LEU A 615 16.67 -17.06 12.20
C LEU A 615 18.14 -16.64 12.15
N THR A 616 18.87 -16.76 13.26
CA THR A 616 20.32 -16.51 13.31
C THR A 616 21.05 -17.43 12.35
N ARG A 617 20.76 -18.73 12.36
CA ARG A 617 21.33 -19.68 11.38
C ARG A 617 20.97 -19.35 9.94
N LEU A 618 19.75 -18.87 9.69
CA LEU A 618 19.30 -18.46 8.36
C LEU A 618 20.04 -17.21 7.88
N ALA A 619 20.20 -16.21 8.76
CA ALA A 619 20.97 -15.00 8.50
C ALA A 619 22.45 -15.31 8.26
N TRP A 620 23.06 -16.16 9.09
CA TRP A 620 24.43 -16.66 8.95
C TRP A 620 24.67 -17.22 7.54
N ARG A 621 23.79 -18.10 7.07
CA ARG A 621 23.89 -18.68 5.72
C ARG A 621 23.76 -17.63 4.61
N ALA A 622 22.90 -16.64 4.80
CA ALA A 622 22.73 -15.56 3.84
C ALA A 622 23.98 -14.66 3.77
N LEU A 623 24.60 -14.39 4.93
CA LEU A 623 25.83 -13.61 5.06
C LEU A 623 27.08 -14.34 4.57
N GLY A 624 27.08 -15.68 4.50
CA GLY A 624 28.27 -16.45 4.10
C GLY A 624 28.75 -16.24 2.66
N LYS A 625 28.09 -15.37 1.90
CA LYS A 625 28.56 -14.89 0.59
C LYS A 625 29.42 -13.63 0.71
N LEU A 626 29.43 -12.98 1.87
CA LEU A 626 30.25 -11.82 2.19
C LEU A 626 31.56 -12.30 2.80
N ASP A 627 32.66 -11.62 2.48
CA ASP A 627 33.98 -11.87 3.07
C ASP A 627 34.03 -11.27 4.48
N LEU A 628 33.63 -12.08 5.47
CA LEU A 628 33.54 -11.72 6.89
C LEU A 628 34.29 -12.77 7.72
N ASP A 629 34.94 -12.35 8.80
CA ASP A 629 35.42 -13.29 9.81
C ASP A 629 34.24 -13.94 10.55
N GLY A 630 34.50 -15.08 11.19
CA GLY A 630 33.46 -15.90 11.82
C GLY A 630 32.70 -15.20 12.95
N ASP A 631 33.35 -14.36 13.74
CA ASP A 631 32.72 -13.69 14.88
C ASP A 631 31.89 -12.51 14.40
N THR A 632 32.42 -11.72 13.46
CA THR A 632 31.65 -10.63 12.80
C THR A 632 30.42 -11.19 12.10
N GLN A 633 30.56 -12.29 11.34
CA GLN A 633 29.43 -12.92 10.67
C GLN A 633 28.37 -13.41 11.68
N LEU A 634 28.79 -13.90 12.86
CA LEU A 634 27.89 -14.46 13.87
C LEU A 634 27.13 -13.34 14.59
N ALA A 635 27.83 -12.28 14.96
CA ALA A 635 27.23 -11.09 15.56
C ALA A 635 26.26 -10.40 14.60
N LEU A 636 26.62 -10.21 13.32
CA LEU A 636 25.70 -9.68 12.31
C LEU A 636 24.48 -10.59 12.10
N ALA A 637 24.67 -11.91 12.05
CA ALA A 637 23.57 -12.87 11.93
C ALA A 637 22.62 -12.80 13.12
N GLY A 638 23.16 -12.72 14.33
CA GLY A 638 22.38 -12.58 15.56
C GLY A 638 21.64 -11.25 15.62
N ALA A 639 22.25 -10.17 15.15
CA ALA A 639 21.66 -8.85 15.11
C ALA A 639 20.49 -8.78 14.12
N LEU A 640 20.66 -9.33 12.91
CA LEU A 640 19.58 -9.41 11.92
C LEU A 640 18.40 -10.25 12.41
N ALA A 641 18.66 -11.35 13.11
CA ALA A 641 17.62 -12.15 13.75
C ALA A 641 16.90 -11.37 14.86
N ALA A 642 17.63 -10.60 15.67
CA ALA A 642 17.08 -9.74 16.72
C ALA A 642 16.18 -8.65 16.12
N VAL A 643 16.65 -7.91 15.09
CA VAL A 643 15.84 -6.91 14.37
C VAL A 643 14.59 -7.54 13.77
N THR A 644 14.72 -8.73 13.18
CA THR A 644 13.56 -9.44 12.59
C THR A 644 12.48 -9.71 13.62
N LEU A 645 12.86 -10.24 14.79
CA LEU A 645 11.93 -10.52 15.88
C LEU A 645 11.40 -9.24 16.52
N HIS A 646 12.23 -8.19 16.63
CA HIS A 646 11.81 -6.87 17.09
C HIS A 646 10.68 -6.34 16.20
N VAL A 647 10.88 -6.32 14.87
CA VAL A 647 9.88 -5.87 13.89
C VAL A 647 8.63 -6.76 13.90
N GLU A 648 8.79 -8.09 14.05
CA GLU A 648 7.65 -9.01 14.08
C GLU A 648 6.72 -8.77 15.27
N TYR A 649 7.30 -8.62 16.47
CA TYR A 649 6.57 -8.59 17.73
C TYR A 649 6.28 -7.20 18.29
N HIS A 650 6.79 -6.13 17.66
CA HIS A 650 6.48 -4.78 18.09
C HIS A 650 4.99 -4.44 17.91
N GLY A 651 4.34 -3.98 18.99
CA GLY A 651 2.89 -3.74 19.03
C GLY A 651 2.43 -2.42 18.42
N ALA A 652 3.31 -1.42 18.29
CA ALA A 652 2.95 -0.09 17.77
C ALA A 652 2.52 -0.11 16.28
N ALA A 653 1.57 0.76 15.94
CA ALA A 653 0.97 0.83 14.59
C ALA A 653 1.99 1.12 13.48
N GLN A 654 3.01 1.93 13.76
CA GLN A 654 4.11 2.22 12.82
C GLN A 654 4.84 0.96 12.31
N PHE A 655 4.98 -0.07 13.14
CA PHE A 655 5.60 -1.34 12.74
C PHE A 655 4.67 -2.19 11.86
N ALA A 656 3.36 -1.93 11.83
CA ALA A 656 2.46 -2.57 10.87
C ALA A 656 2.74 -2.07 9.43
N GLY A 657 2.96 -0.76 9.27
CA GLY A 657 3.39 -0.17 8.00
C GLY A 657 4.74 -0.74 7.54
N LEU A 658 5.75 -0.70 8.41
CA LEU A 658 7.09 -1.21 8.12
C LEU A 658 7.09 -2.70 7.71
N ARG A 659 6.37 -3.56 8.45
CA ARG A 659 6.26 -4.99 8.12
C ARG A 659 5.73 -5.20 6.71
N GLY A 660 4.73 -4.43 6.33
CA GLY A 660 4.10 -4.58 5.03
C GLY A 660 4.92 -3.97 3.89
N GLU A 661 5.66 -2.88 4.12
CA GLU A 661 6.68 -2.39 3.17
C GLU A 661 7.76 -3.45 2.92
N LEU A 662 8.33 -4.02 4.00
CA LEU A 662 9.34 -5.08 3.92
C LEU A 662 8.84 -6.29 3.11
N LEU A 663 7.63 -6.76 3.43
CA LEU A 663 7.04 -7.88 2.69
C LEU A 663 6.79 -7.53 1.22
N SER A 664 6.36 -6.31 0.91
CA SER A 664 6.19 -5.83 -0.46
C SER A 664 7.52 -5.84 -1.24
N ILE A 665 8.61 -5.34 -0.64
CA ILE A 665 9.94 -5.31 -1.27
C ILE A 665 10.43 -6.72 -1.58
N SER A 666 10.17 -7.68 -0.68
CA SER A 666 10.58 -9.08 -0.88
C SER A 666 9.66 -9.87 -1.82
N GLY A 667 8.53 -9.31 -2.25
CA GLY A 667 7.48 -10.02 -3.00
C GLY A 667 6.74 -11.11 -2.20
N LYS A 668 7.09 -11.33 -0.93
CA LYS A 668 6.53 -12.41 -0.11
C LYS A 668 5.13 -12.03 0.40
N ARG A 669 4.14 -12.86 0.06
CA ARG A 669 2.74 -12.68 0.49
C ARG A 669 2.41 -13.45 1.77
N GLY A 670 1.32 -13.07 2.42
CA GLY A 670 0.73 -13.79 3.55
C GLY A 670 1.17 -13.27 4.93
N ARG A 671 1.19 -14.16 5.93
CA ARG A 671 1.45 -13.81 7.34
C ARG A 671 2.83 -13.19 7.54
N VAL A 672 2.89 -12.20 8.42
CA VAL A 672 4.15 -11.60 8.86
C VAL A 672 4.85 -12.56 9.81
N GLN A 673 5.92 -13.21 9.35
CA GLN A 673 6.69 -14.18 10.10
C GLN A 673 8.18 -13.95 9.85
N GLY A 674 9.02 -14.29 10.82
CA GLY A 674 10.45 -14.05 10.75
C GLY A 674 11.15 -14.65 9.52
N ASP A 675 10.67 -15.78 8.99
CA ASP A 675 11.19 -16.40 7.76
C ASP A 675 10.94 -15.59 6.48
N LYS A 676 9.97 -14.67 6.52
CA LYS A 676 9.68 -13.73 5.44
C LYS A 676 10.32 -12.37 5.67
N LEU A 677 10.27 -11.90 6.92
CA LEU A 677 10.86 -10.61 7.30
C LEU A 677 12.38 -10.60 7.19
N LEU A 678 13.08 -11.66 7.62
CA LEU A 678 14.54 -11.69 7.57
C LEU A 678 15.08 -11.51 6.14
N PRO A 679 14.59 -12.27 5.13
CA PRO A 679 15.00 -12.03 3.73
C PRO A 679 14.62 -10.64 3.20
N ALA A 680 13.50 -10.07 3.66
CA ALA A 680 13.11 -8.72 3.28
C ALA A 680 14.07 -7.66 3.83
N ILE A 681 14.42 -7.75 5.12
CA ILE A 681 15.39 -6.87 5.77
C ILE A 681 16.76 -7.00 5.09
N LEU A 682 17.20 -8.23 4.82
CA LEU A 682 18.43 -8.47 4.07
C LEU A 682 18.40 -7.81 2.68
N HIS A 683 17.28 -7.92 1.95
CA HIS A 683 17.14 -7.26 0.66
C HIS A 683 17.27 -5.74 0.80
N VAL A 684 16.54 -5.12 1.73
CA VAL A 684 16.62 -3.68 1.98
C VAL A 684 18.04 -3.24 2.32
N MET A 685 18.76 -3.98 3.16
CA MET A 685 20.16 -3.70 3.50
C MET A 685 21.08 -3.69 2.26
N HIS A 686 21.01 -4.72 1.42
CA HIS A 686 21.84 -4.81 0.20
C HIS A 686 21.46 -3.73 -0.83
N ALA A 687 20.16 -3.50 -1.02
CA ALA A 687 19.67 -2.53 -2.00
C ALA A 687 20.02 -1.11 -1.57
N TYR A 688 19.92 -0.80 -0.28
CA TYR A 688 20.34 0.48 0.27
C TYR A 688 21.85 0.70 0.13
N GLU A 689 22.68 -0.31 0.43
CA GLU A 689 24.13 -0.25 0.20
C GLU A 689 24.47 0.06 -1.27
N SER A 690 23.74 -0.57 -2.20
CA SER A 690 23.90 -0.34 -3.64
C SER A 690 23.47 1.07 -4.07
N LEU A 691 22.40 1.61 -3.49
CA LEU A 691 21.92 2.97 -3.75
C LEU A 691 22.90 4.04 -3.23
N VAL A 692 23.47 3.83 -2.04
CA VAL A 692 24.50 4.71 -1.47
C VAL A 692 25.77 4.68 -2.32
N ALA A 693 26.22 3.49 -2.75
CA ALA A 693 27.39 3.35 -3.62
C ALA A 693 27.22 4.05 -4.99
N ALA A 694 25.98 4.18 -5.47
CA ALA A 694 25.65 4.86 -6.72
C ALA A 694 25.56 6.40 -6.60
N GLY A 695 25.88 7.00 -5.44
CA GLY A 695 25.94 8.45 -5.24
C GLY A 695 24.57 9.15 -5.25
N ARG A 696 23.49 8.45 -4.90
CA ARG A 696 22.11 8.97 -4.88
C ARG A 696 21.54 9.13 -3.48
N GLU A 697 22.35 9.59 -2.52
CA GLU A 697 21.78 10.14 -1.30
C GLU A 697 21.13 11.48 -1.66
N VAL A 698 19.80 11.54 -1.52
CA VAL A 698 19.19 12.78 -1.02
C VAL A 698 19.54 12.75 0.46
N GLU A 699 20.52 13.56 0.86
CA GLU A 699 20.75 13.89 2.27
C GLU A 699 19.40 14.29 2.86
N ALA A 700 18.99 13.56 3.91
CA ALA A 700 17.78 13.87 4.67
C ALA A 700 18.15 14.80 5.82
#